data_AF-A0A2M9BAF6-F1
#
_entry.id   AF-A0A2M9BAF6-F1
#
_cell.length_a   1.000
_cell.length_b   1.000
_cell.length_c   1.000
_cell.angle_alpha   90.00
_cell.angle_beta   90.00
_cell.angle_gamma   90.00
#
_symmetry.space_group_name_H-M   'P 1'
#
loop_
_entity.id
_entity.type
_entity.pdbx_description
1 polymer ?
#
loop_
_entity_poly.entity_id
_entity_poly.type
_entity_poly.pdbx_seq_one_letter_code
_entity_poly.pdbx_strand_id
1 'polypeptide(L)'
;MKKTTLYGLSALLLGGALSTQAQERATQPAYSLGSSQELVRQLEVQAATAEARRAVPTVQLRVSASQAFVGKVNYREDLAASGEYVVGEIQNVPGSSFLLRIEGGSVKGNIIFRQSRQAYSYSADARGNVLVQPADINKLICIDYNQPVGYRNPAPQTDNTASKIAVISLQSLPGARGCVMLDFDGQYVSGTPWNNGNPINAAPSGMTDAAIQEFWELVSEDYRPFSMNVTTDEAVFNSYPKTMRMRCIITPTNTAAPGAGGVAYLTSFNWNDDTPCWVFMTSPKAGGEAASHEVGHTLGLSHDGRLNPKEEYYDARSSAGNWAPIMGAGYYKPVTHWSRGEYASASQTQDDLAIMSGATYNVGYRNDDHSNSISGATNLARNGNSVSGAGIIERTSDQDYFAFSTSGGTVSLNLSTVSRHGDLDIVGRLFTSTGAQIGTFDTQGSLSTTLSANLGAGTYYLQIDGTSYGNPTTDGYSDYASLGTFSISGTVPAPVSSGVATVYKDCNYTGTAVALPAGDYTLAALQSRGILNDDISSLTVNGGYQVVLYENDNFSGAALTLTASNSCLVNNPLSTGNWNDKATSLRVQPAASSFSVTLQAEAASVNNGMTAETTTDVDGGQNMGYVDAGDYLVWNGINVPTTGSYLIEYRVASPSGGTISSDLNAGALQFGNSAIPATGGWQTWTTVLKTVTINAGTYNFGIYAQTGGWNLNWVRITKTGAARLAGSETASVAQAAPTLEIYPNPVTDQLRIRADQSLVGSEYQILDAWGKVVASGSAAAGQLNVAALQPGMYTLRLVIEGKVQPTKRFVK
;
A
#
# COMPACT_ATOMS: atom_id res chain seq x y z
N MET A 1 -64.92 38.40 -9.45
CA MET A 1 -66.35 38.08 -9.21
C MET A 1 -66.56 36.59 -9.42
N LYS A 2 -67.21 35.92 -8.44
CA LYS A 2 -68.09 34.72 -8.48
C LYS A 2 -67.83 33.63 -9.55
N LYS A 3 -67.41 32.43 -9.12
CA LYS A 3 -68.21 31.20 -8.80
C LYS A 3 -68.59 30.33 -10.02
N THR A 4 -67.91 29.17 -10.09
CA THR A 4 -68.43 27.79 -10.16
C THR A 4 -69.80 27.51 -10.81
N THR A 5 -69.84 26.65 -11.85
CA THR A 5 -70.62 25.39 -12.05
C THR A 5 -70.31 24.84 -13.47
N LEU A 6 -70.46 23.57 -13.89
CA LEU A 6 -70.22 22.21 -13.38
C LEU A 6 -70.61 21.23 -14.54
N TYR A 7 -69.84 20.15 -14.72
CA TYR A 7 -70.08 18.87 -15.43
C TYR A 7 -70.34 18.76 -16.95
N GLY A 8 -69.55 17.85 -17.56
CA GLY A 8 -69.87 17.11 -18.78
C GLY A 8 -68.77 16.09 -19.14
N LEU A 9 -68.98 14.81 -18.79
CA LEU A 9 -68.16 13.66 -19.20
C LEU A 9 -67.93 13.62 -20.71
N SER A 10 -66.71 13.35 -21.17
CA SER A 10 -66.42 12.65 -22.43
C SER A 10 -64.97 12.14 -22.46
N ALA A 11 -64.82 10.91 -22.93
CA ALA A 11 -63.61 10.08 -22.87
C ALA A 11 -62.40 10.69 -23.59
N LEU A 12 -61.24 10.68 -22.92
CA LEU A 12 -59.95 10.89 -23.57
C LEU A 12 -59.46 9.56 -24.18
N LEU A 13 -59.21 9.61 -25.49
CA LEU A 13 -58.43 8.60 -26.21
C LEU A 13 -57.00 8.57 -25.67
N LEU A 14 -56.60 7.44 -25.07
CA LEU A 14 -55.18 7.07 -24.96
C LEU A 14 -54.71 6.58 -26.34
N GLY A 15 -54.02 7.46 -27.08
CA GLY A 15 -53.14 7.06 -28.18
C GLY A 15 -51.75 6.79 -27.62
N GLY A 16 -51.50 5.57 -27.16
CA GLY A 16 -50.16 5.11 -26.81
C GLY A 16 -49.34 4.91 -28.10
N ALA A 17 -48.39 5.81 -28.35
CA ALA A 17 -47.34 5.58 -29.33
C ALA A 17 -46.36 4.56 -28.73
N LEU A 18 -46.43 3.32 -29.21
CA LEU A 18 -45.46 2.27 -28.95
C LEU A 18 -44.12 2.72 -29.55
N SER A 19 -43.20 3.19 -28.70
CA SER A 19 -41.78 3.17 -29.01
C SER A 19 -41.34 1.71 -29.07
N THR A 20 -40.76 1.34 -30.20
CA THR A 20 -40.14 0.03 -30.43
C THR A 20 -38.97 -0.11 -29.46
N GLN A 21 -39.23 -0.75 -28.31
CA GLN A 21 -38.19 -1.28 -27.45
C GLN A 21 -37.32 -2.22 -28.27
N ALA A 22 -36.02 -1.93 -28.27
CA ALA A 22 -35.01 -2.86 -28.76
C ALA A 22 -35.25 -4.21 -28.08
N GLN A 23 -35.44 -5.22 -28.91
CA GLN A 23 -35.78 -6.57 -28.54
C GLN A 23 -34.64 -7.15 -27.69
N GLU A 24 -34.83 -7.17 -26.36
CA GLU A 24 -34.10 -8.07 -25.47
C GLU A 24 -34.22 -9.47 -26.09
N ARG A 25 -33.08 -10.04 -26.49
CA ARG A 25 -33.02 -11.46 -26.83
C ARG A 25 -33.49 -12.21 -25.59
N ALA A 26 -34.66 -12.85 -25.68
CA ALA A 26 -35.12 -13.80 -24.68
C ALA A 26 -33.98 -14.75 -24.34
N THR A 27 -33.49 -14.70 -23.10
CA THR A 27 -32.50 -15.64 -22.58
C THR A 27 -33.10 -17.03 -22.68
N GLN A 28 -32.48 -17.89 -23.50
CA GLN A 28 -32.81 -19.32 -23.51
C GLN A 28 -32.70 -19.83 -22.08
N PRO A 29 -33.69 -20.58 -21.56
CA PRO A 29 -33.66 -21.08 -20.19
C PRO A 29 -32.44 -21.97 -19.98
N ALA A 30 -31.81 -21.86 -18.81
CA ALA A 30 -30.66 -22.68 -18.45
C ALA A 30 -31.02 -24.17 -18.52
N TYR A 31 -30.17 -24.96 -19.15
CA TYR A 31 -30.32 -26.40 -19.29
C TYR A 31 -29.59 -27.11 -18.14
N SER A 32 -30.28 -28.03 -17.45
CA SER A 32 -29.68 -28.78 -16.35
C SER A 32 -28.94 -30.02 -16.86
N LEU A 33 -27.73 -30.23 -16.36
CA LEU A 33 -26.87 -31.37 -16.65
C LEU A 33 -26.86 -32.43 -15.54
N GLY A 34 -27.70 -32.27 -14.51
CA GLY A 34 -27.71 -33.11 -13.31
C GLY A 34 -26.81 -32.58 -12.21
N SER A 35 -26.44 -33.42 -11.24
CA SER A 35 -25.56 -33.03 -10.13
C SER A 35 -24.11 -32.87 -10.57
N SER A 36 -23.34 -32.03 -9.87
CA SER A 36 -21.91 -31.85 -10.10
C SER A 36 -21.14 -33.17 -10.09
N GLN A 37 -21.47 -34.06 -9.16
CA GLN A 37 -20.87 -35.39 -9.02
C GLN A 37 -21.12 -36.30 -10.21
N GLU A 38 -22.34 -36.30 -10.75
CA GLU A 38 -22.66 -37.10 -11.93
C GLU A 38 -21.92 -36.58 -13.16
N LEU A 39 -21.78 -35.26 -13.29
CA LEU A 39 -20.99 -34.66 -14.37
C LEU A 39 -19.50 -34.99 -14.25
N VAL A 40 -18.91 -34.91 -13.05
CA VAL A 40 -17.52 -35.33 -12.77
C VAL A 40 -17.30 -36.76 -13.22
N ARG A 41 -18.14 -37.70 -12.75
CA ARG A 41 -18.06 -39.12 -13.12
C ARG A 41 -18.15 -39.33 -14.64
N GLN A 42 -19.00 -38.56 -15.33
CA GLN A 42 -19.11 -38.62 -16.78
C GLN A 42 -17.82 -38.15 -17.48
N LEU A 43 -17.22 -37.06 -17.01
CA LEU A 43 -15.96 -36.53 -17.57
C LEU A 43 -14.80 -37.52 -17.34
N GLU A 44 -14.65 -38.03 -16.13
CA GLU A 44 -13.62 -39.01 -15.76
C GLU A 44 -13.69 -40.27 -16.62
N VAL A 45 -14.89 -40.86 -16.76
CA VAL A 45 -15.09 -42.08 -17.57
C VAL A 45 -14.76 -41.83 -19.04
N GLN A 46 -15.16 -40.68 -19.59
CA GLN A 46 -14.91 -40.35 -20.99
C GLN A 46 -13.42 -40.10 -21.25
N ALA A 47 -12.73 -39.39 -20.34
CA ALA A 47 -11.30 -39.15 -20.43
C ALA A 47 -10.48 -40.45 -20.28
N ALA A 48 -10.77 -41.26 -19.25
CA ALA A 48 -10.06 -42.52 -18.98
C ALA A 48 -10.22 -43.56 -20.09
N THR A 49 -11.40 -43.63 -20.72
CA THR A 49 -11.66 -44.55 -21.85
C THR A 49 -10.77 -44.24 -23.05
N ALA A 50 -10.46 -42.97 -23.29
CA ALA A 50 -9.59 -42.55 -24.38
C ALA A 50 -8.11 -42.82 -24.08
N GLU A 51 -7.67 -42.57 -22.84
CA GLU A 51 -6.32 -42.90 -22.37
C GLU A 51 -6.03 -44.40 -22.49
N ALA A 52 -6.97 -45.25 -22.07
CA ALA A 52 -6.86 -46.71 -22.21
C ALA A 52 -6.71 -47.17 -23.67
N ARG A 53 -7.20 -46.38 -24.63
CA ARG A 53 -7.09 -46.64 -26.07
C ARG A 53 -5.90 -45.96 -26.73
N ARG A 54 -5.02 -45.28 -25.98
CA ARG A 54 -3.94 -44.41 -26.48
C ARG A 54 -4.46 -43.37 -27.51
N ALA A 55 -5.69 -42.94 -27.34
CA ALA A 55 -6.32 -41.91 -28.17
C ALA A 55 -6.29 -40.56 -27.43
N VAL A 56 -6.45 -39.46 -28.17
CA VAL A 56 -6.59 -38.14 -27.56
C VAL A 56 -7.87 -38.10 -26.70
N PRO A 57 -7.81 -37.69 -25.42
CA PRO A 57 -9.00 -37.67 -24.57
C PRO A 57 -10.07 -36.72 -25.09
N THR A 58 -11.32 -37.18 -25.07
CA THR A 58 -12.47 -36.38 -25.52
C THR A 58 -13.60 -36.43 -24.51
N VAL A 59 -14.36 -35.34 -24.40
CA VAL A 59 -15.53 -35.21 -23.53
C VAL A 59 -16.72 -34.65 -24.29
N GLN A 60 -17.93 -35.09 -23.92
CA GLN A 60 -19.19 -34.61 -24.46
C GLN A 60 -19.71 -33.43 -23.63
N LEU A 61 -19.71 -32.24 -24.23
CA LEU A 61 -20.14 -31.00 -23.61
C LEU A 61 -21.55 -30.64 -24.09
N ARG A 62 -22.56 -31.09 -23.34
CA ARG A 62 -23.96 -30.86 -23.68
C ARG A 62 -24.39 -29.45 -23.30
N VAL A 63 -25.06 -28.75 -24.21
CA VAL A 63 -25.58 -27.38 -23.99
C VAL A 63 -27.10 -27.30 -24.07
N SER A 64 -27.76 -28.33 -24.61
CA SER A 64 -29.22 -28.49 -24.58
C SER A 64 -29.60 -29.97 -24.74
N ALA A 65 -30.90 -30.27 -24.69
CA ALA A 65 -31.40 -31.63 -24.95
C ALA A 65 -31.01 -32.15 -26.35
N SER A 66 -30.95 -31.27 -27.35
CA SER A 66 -30.68 -31.61 -28.75
C SER A 66 -29.25 -31.29 -29.21
N GLN A 67 -28.43 -30.65 -28.37
CA GLN A 67 -27.12 -30.15 -28.78
C GLN A 67 -26.02 -30.51 -27.77
N ALA A 68 -24.95 -31.12 -28.28
CA ALA A 68 -23.72 -31.39 -27.56
C ALA A 68 -22.52 -31.18 -28.50
N PHE A 69 -21.40 -30.77 -27.92
CA PHE A 69 -20.14 -30.59 -28.62
C PHE A 69 -19.12 -31.64 -28.14
N VAL A 70 -18.25 -32.07 -29.04
CA VAL A 70 -17.14 -32.96 -28.69
C VAL A 70 -15.93 -32.11 -28.36
N GLY A 71 -15.57 -32.04 -27.08
CA GLY A 71 -14.37 -31.36 -26.61
C GLY A 71 -13.17 -32.29 -26.68
N LYS A 72 -12.10 -31.88 -27.38
CA LYS A 72 -10.78 -32.50 -27.30
C LYS A 72 -10.06 -31.93 -26.08
N VAL A 73 -9.75 -32.77 -25.11
CA VAL A 73 -9.09 -32.37 -23.85
C VAL A 73 -7.58 -32.32 -24.07
N ASN A 74 -6.97 -31.17 -23.81
CA ASN A 74 -5.52 -30.99 -23.88
C ASN A 74 -4.88 -30.90 -22.49
N TYR A 75 -5.65 -30.49 -21.48
CA TYR A 75 -5.23 -30.48 -20.09
C TYR A 75 -6.35 -31.04 -19.19
N ARG A 76 -5.93 -31.87 -18.24
CA ARG A 76 -6.79 -32.51 -17.26
C ARG A 76 -6.10 -32.50 -15.91
N GLU A 77 -6.84 -32.14 -14.87
CA GLU A 77 -6.42 -32.23 -13.47
C GLU A 77 -7.53 -32.90 -12.67
N ASP A 78 -7.16 -33.97 -11.96
CA ASP A 78 -8.02 -34.65 -10.99
C ASP A 78 -7.94 -33.87 -9.67
N LEU A 79 -9.03 -33.19 -9.31
CA LEU A 79 -9.10 -32.36 -8.11
C LEU A 79 -9.58 -33.24 -6.96
N ALA A 80 -8.74 -33.43 -5.94
CA ALA A 80 -9.01 -34.33 -4.82
C ALA A 80 -10.44 -34.22 -4.25
N ALA A 81 -10.97 -35.34 -3.75
CA ALA A 81 -12.33 -35.48 -3.20
C ALA A 81 -13.44 -35.10 -4.21
N SER A 82 -13.44 -35.76 -5.38
CA SER A 82 -14.52 -35.77 -6.40
C SER A 82 -14.68 -34.49 -7.24
N GLY A 83 -13.59 -33.79 -7.51
CA GLY A 83 -13.56 -32.69 -8.46
C GLY A 83 -12.78 -33.03 -9.73
N GLU A 84 -13.07 -32.32 -10.80
CA GLU A 84 -12.46 -32.54 -12.12
C GLU A 84 -12.25 -31.20 -12.80
N TYR A 85 -11.10 -31.02 -13.42
CA TYR A 85 -10.81 -29.85 -14.24
C TYR A 85 -10.32 -30.27 -15.62
N VAL A 86 -11.07 -29.88 -16.65
CA VAL A 86 -10.75 -30.17 -18.05
C VAL A 86 -10.71 -28.90 -18.88
N VAL A 87 -9.71 -28.81 -19.74
CA VAL A 87 -9.49 -27.69 -20.66
C VAL A 87 -9.16 -28.24 -22.05
N GLY A 88 -9.70 -27.59 -23.06
CA GLY A 88 -9.47 -28.03 -24.43
C GLY A 88 -10.08 -27.14 -25.49
N GLU A 89 -10.32 -27.75 -26.64
CA GLU A 89 -10.93 -27.14 -27.83
C GLU A 89 -12.07 -27.99 -28.35
N ILE A 90 -13.03 -27.39 -29.07
CA ILE A 90 -14.09 -28.17 -29.72
C ILE A 90 -13.52 -28.81 -30.99
N GLN A 91 -13.69 -30.12 -31.08
CA GLN A 91 -13.13 -30.93 -32.16
C GLN A 91 -13.60 -30.42 -33.52
N ASN A 92 -12.64 -30.19 -34.43
CA ASN A 92 -12.86 -29.69 -35.78
C ASN A 92 -13.48 -28.28 -35.86
N VAL A 93 -13.38 -27.47 -34.80
CA VAL A 93 -13.84 -26.08 -34.80
C VAL A 93 -12.67 -25.15 -34.44
N PRO A 94 -11.93 -24.62 -35.44
CA PRO A 94 -10.81 -23.72 -35.19
C PRO A 94 -11.21 -22.46 -34.41
N GLY A 95 -10.34 -22.02 -33.50
CA GLY A 95 -10.60 -20.84 -32.67
C GLY A 95 -11.70 -21.04 -31.61
N SER A 96 -12.04 -22.30 -31.31
CA SER A 96 -12.88 -22.65 -30.17
C SER A 96 -12.06 -23.07 -28.97
N SER A 97 -12.60 -22.86 -27.78
CA SER A 97 -12.02 -23.32 -26.52
C SER A 97 -13.11 -23.73 -25.55
N PHE A 98 -12.77 -24.59 -24.60
CA PHE A 98 -13.61 -24.82 -23.43
C PHE A 98 -12.76 -24.99 -22.17
N LEU A 99 -13.37 -24.65 -21.04
CA LEU A 99 -12.88 -24.99 -19.71
C LEU A 99 -14.06 -25.43 -18.86
N LEU A 100 -13.85 -26.41 -18.00
CA LEU A 100 -14.83 -26.83 -17.01
C LEU A 100 -14.10 -27.30 -15.76
N ARG A 101 -14.25 -26.54 -14.68
CA ARG A 101 -13.74 -26.84 -13.34
C ARG A 101 -14.90 -27.14 -12.42
N ILE A 102 -14.90 -28.33 -11.83
CA ILE A 102 -15.89 -28.77 -10.86
C ILE A 102 -15.16 -29.14 -9.58
N GLU A 103 -15.53 -28.50 -8.47
CA GLU A 103 -14.90 -28.73 -7.16
C GLU A 103 -16.00 -28.77 -6.09
N GLY A 104 -16.34 -29.98 -5.65
CA GLY A 104 -17.48 -30.22 -4.77
C GLY A 104 -18.81 -29.81 -5.41
N GLY A 105 -19.48 -28.82 -4.84
CA GLY A 105 -20.72 -28.24 -5.37
C GLY A 105 -20.50 -27.04 -6.30
N SER A 106 -19.26 -26.57 -6.46
CA SER A 106 -18.92 -25.42 -7.29
C SER A 106 -18.65 -25.86 -8.73
N VAL A 107 -19.27 -25.17 -9.69
CA VAL A 107 -18.97 -25.34 -11.12
C VAL A 107 -18.65 -23.99 -11.74
N LYS A 108 -17.52 -23.92 -12.43
CA LYS A 108 -17.15 -22.81 -13.30
C LYS A 108 -16.70 -23.35 -14.64
N GLY A 109 -17.27 -22.85 -15.72
CA GLY A 109 -16.85 -23.26 -17.05
C GLY A 109 -17.45 -22.42 -18.16
N ASN A 110 -16.87 -22.54 -19.34
CA ASN A 110 -17.43 -21.98 -20.55
C ASN A 110 -17.01 -22.77 -21.79
N ILE A 111 -17.80 -22.63 -22.85
CA ILE A 111 -17.39 -22.94 -24.22
C ILE A 111 -17.40 -21.62 -24.98
N ILE A 112 -16.32 -21.34 -25.71
CA ILE A 112 -16.15 -20.12 -26.48
C ILE A 112 -15.90 -20.50 -27.94
N PHE A 113 -16.65 -19.86 -28.84
CA PHE A 113 -16.46 -19.90 -30.28
C PHE A 113 -16.12 -18.50 -30.77
N ARG A 114 -14.83 -18.17 -30.86
CA ARG A 114 -14.38 -16.79 -31.16
C ARG A 114 -14.86 -16.32 -32.53
N GLN A 115 -14.73 -17.18 -33.56
CA GLN A 115 -15.09 -16.85 -34.93
C GLN A 115 -16.59 -16.53 -35.12
N SER A 116 -17.47 -17.28 -34.44
CA SER A 116 -18.92 -17.05 -34.51
C SER A 116 -19.45 -16.11 -33.43
N ARG A 117 -18.59 -15.62 -32.52
CA ARG A 117 -18.95 -14.85 -31.33
C ARG A 117 -20.05 -15.50 -30.49
N GLN A 118 -20.02 -16.82 -30.38
CA GLN A 118 -20.96 -17.60 -29.57
C GLN A 118 -20.25 -18.11 -28.32
N ALA A 119 -20.94 -18.11 -27.18
CA ALA A 119 -20.42 -18.71 -25.96
C ALA A 119 -21.53 -19.34 -25.12
N TYR A 120 -21.12 -20.27 -24.25
CA TYR A 120 -21.96 -20.90 -23.23
C TYR A 120 -21.24 -20.82 -21.89
N SER A 121 -21.98 -20.61 -20.81
CA SER A 121 -21.45 -20.59 -19.44
C SER A 121 -22.03 -21.73 -18.63
N TYR A 122 -21.18 -22.37 -17.82
CA TYR A 122 -21.52 -23.41 -16.88
C TYR A 122 -21.48 -22.86 -15.45
N SER A 123 -22.50 -23.15 -14.67
CA SER A 123 -22.61 -22.77 -13.26
C SER A 123 -23.29 -23.88 -12.45
N ALA A 124 -23.31 -23.73 -11.12
CA ALA A 124 -24.08 -24.60 -10.24
C ALA A 124 -25.22 -23.80 -9.57
N ASP A 125 -26.38 -24.43 -9.40
CA ASP A 125 -27.43 -23.90 -8.52
C ASP A 125 -27.11 -24.14 -7.04
N ALA A 126 -27.94 -23.60 -6.13
CA ALA A 126 -27.77 -23.76 -4.70
C ALA A 126 -27.86 -25.22 -4.19
N ARG A 127 -28.31 -26.16 -5.04
CA ARG A 127 -28.41 -27.58 -4.75
C ARG A 127 -27.26 -28.38 -5.37
N GLY A 128 -26.31 -27.72 -6.04
CA GLY A 128 -25.19 -28.34 -6.74
C GLY A 128 -25.57 -28.98 -8.09
N ASN A 129 -26.73 -28.63 -8.66
CA ASN A 129 -27.06 -29.04 -10.02
C ASN A 129 -26.33 -28.13 -11.02
N VAL A 130 -25.70 -28.74 -12.00
CA VAL A 130 -24.97 -28.02 -13.05
C VAL A 130 -25.96 -27.49 -14.07
N LEU A 131 -25.82 -26.22 -14.39
CA LEU A 131 -26.60 -25.50 -15.37
C LEU A 131 -25.69 -25.00 -16.49
N VAL A 132 -26.18 -25.04 -17.72
CA VAL A 132 -25.51 -24.45 -18.89
C VAL A 132 -26.47 -23.56 -19.66
N GLN A 133 -26.00 -22.41 -20.09
CA GLN A 133 -26.81 -21.45 -20.85
C GLN A 133 -25.96 -20.66 -21.84
N PRO A 134 -26.56 -20.12 -22.93
CA PRO A 134 -25.88 -19.16 -23.79
C PRO A 134 -25.40 -17.95 -22.99
N ALA A 135 -24.21 -17.46 -23.33
CA ALA A 135 -23.59 -16.31 -22.70
C ALA A 135 -23.13 -15.30 -23.76
N ASP A 136 -23.10 -14.04 -23.38
CA ASP A 136 -22.42 -13.01 -24.14
C ASP A 136 -20.91 -13.24 -24.04
N ILE A 137 -20.23 -13.42 -25.16
CA ILE A 137 -18.78 -13.69 -25.21
C ILE A 137 -17.98 -12.55 -24.58
N ASN A 138 -18.41 -11.30 -24.74
CA ASN A 138 -17.77 -10.12 -24.18
C ASN A 138 -17.87 -10.07 -22.64
N LYS A 139 -18.75 -10.89 -22.05
CA LYS A 139 -18.88 -11.04 -20.58
C LYS A 139 -18.02 -12.19 -20.01
N LEU A 140 -17.31 -12.92 -20.86
CA LEU A 140 -16.49 -14.07 -20.46
C LEU A 140 -15.01 -13.85 -20.73
N ILE A 141 -14.67 -13.22 -21.87
CA ILE A 141 -13.30 -13.02 -22.30
C ILE A 141 -13.18 -11.73 -23.13
N CYS A 142 -12.07 -11.02 -22.97
CA CYS A 142 -11.68 -9.93 -23.85
C CYS A 142 -11.45 -10.48 -25.27
N ILE A 143 -12.03 -9.83 -26.29
CA ILE A 143 -11.87 -10.25 -27.70
C ILE A 143 -11.74 -9.04 -28.62
N ASP A 144 -10.90 -9.18 -29.63
CA ASP A 144 -10.67 -8.17 -30.67
C ASP A 144 -10.10 -6.84 -30.17
N TYR A 145 -9.44 -6.82 -29.01
CA TYR A 145 -8.69 -5.65 -28.55
C TYR A 145 -7.44 -5.48 -29.41
N ASN A 146 -7.48 -4.54 -30.34
CA ASN A 146 -6.46 -4.41 -31.38
C ASN A 146 -5.26 -3.59 -30.92
N GLN A 147 -4.10 -3.87 -31.49
CA GLN A 147 -2.92 -3.01 -31.38
C GLN A 147 -3.17 -1.67 -32.08
N PRO A 148 -2.44 -0.60 -31.70
CA PRO A 148 -2.50 0.66 -32.44
C PRO A 148 -2.21 0.46 -33.93
N VAL A 149 -2.90 1.21 -34.79
CA VAL A 149 -2.66 1.21 -36.23
C VAL A 149 -1.18 1.47 -36.53
N GLY A 150 -0.56 0.54 -37.27
CA GLY A 150 0.85 0.61 -37.66
C GLY A 150 1.84 0.21 -36.54
N TYR A 151 1.35 -0.25 -35.40
CA TYR A 151 2.18 -0.65 -34.28
C TYR A 151 3.12 -1.80 -34.67
N ARG A 152 4.34 -1.72 -34.14
CA ARG A 152 5.33 -2.79 -34.19
C ARG A 152 6.02 -2.79 -32.83
N ASN A 153 6.15 -3.97 -32.25
CA ASN A 153 6.97 -4.12 -31.05
C ASN A 153 8.37 -3.55 -31.31
N PRO A 154 8.92 -2.74 -30.39
CA PRO A 154 10.30 -2.31 -30.46
C PRO A 154 11.22 -3.52 -30.67
N ALA A 155 12.27 -3.34 -31.49
CA ALA A 155 13.27 -4.38 -31.64
C ALA A 155 13.86 -4.71 -30.25
N PRO A 156 14.06 -5.99 -29.91
CA PRO A 156 14.75 -6.35 -28.68
C PRO A 156 16.12 -5.65 -28.66
N GLN A 157 16.37 -4.82 -27.66
CA GLN A 157 17.65 -4.13 -27.57
C GLN A 157 18.73 -5.15 -27.19
N THR A 158 19.78 -5.26 -28.02
CA THR A 158 20.99 -6.02 -27.65
C THR A 158 21.72 -5.24 -26.57
N ASP A 159 21.75 -5.77 -25.35
CA ASP A 159 22.35 -5.13 -24.17
C ASP A 159 23.79 -4.66 -24.44
N ASN A 160 24.03 -3.35 -24.28
CA ASN A 160 25.36 -2.83 -23.97
C ASN A 160 25.62 -3.11 -22.49
N THR A 161 26.67 -3.88 -22.20
CA THR A 161 27.09 -4.38 -20.88
C THR A 161 27.67 -3.31 -19.95
N ALA A 162 27.09 -2.10 -19.91
CA ALA A 162 27.55 -1.03 -19.04
C ALA A 162 26.38 -0.29 -18.37
N SER A 163 26.28 -0.46 -17.05
CA SER A 163 25.35 0.21 -16.12
C SER A 163 23.94 -0.39 -16.01
N LYS A 164 23.84 -1.64 -15.52
CA LYS A 164 22.60 -2.14 -14.92
C LYS A 164 22.56 -1.77 -13.44
N ILE A 165 21.98 -0.62 -13.11
CA ILE A 165 21.23 -0.54 -11.86
C ILE A 165 19.92 -1.24 -12.21
N ALA A 166 19.82 -2.54 -11.90
CA ALA A 166 18.59 -3.26 -12.13
C ALA A 166 17.42 -2.49 -11.49
N VAL A 167 16.27 -2.44 -12.14
CA VAL A 167 15.03 -2.07 -11.47
C VAL A 167 14.77 -3.13 -10.39
N ILE A 168 15.28 -2.85 -9.19
CA ILE A 168 15.17 -3.73 -8.04
C ILE A 168 13.76 -3.51 -7.47
N SER A 169 12.82 -4.40 -7.81
CA SER A 169 11.51 -4.54 -7.17
C SER A 169 10.70 -3.23 -7.04
N LEU A 170 9.97 -2.84 -8.08
CA LEU A 170 8.99 -1.74 -7.98
C LEU A 170 7.73 -2.21 -7.23
N GLN A 171 7.15 -1.33 -6.40
CA GLN A 171 5.90 -1.55 -5.67
C GLN A 171 5.18 -0.22 -5.44
N SER A 172 3.90 -0.13 -5.78
CA SER A 172 3.15 1.13 -5.69
C SER A 172 2.42 1.32 -4.36
N LEU A 173 2.13 0.24 -3.63
CA LEU A 173 1.59 0.26 -2.27
C LEU A 173 1.86 -1.09 -1.57
N PRO A 174 3.05 -1.29 -0.98
CA PRO A 174 3.33 -2.50 -0.19
C PRO A 174 2.31 -2.68 0.93
N GLY A 175 1.76 -3.89 1.07
CA GLY A 175 0.75 -4.22 2.08
C GLY A 175 -0.69 -3.83 1.70
N ALA A 176 -0.95 -3.47 0.44
CA ALA A 176 -2.30 -3.31 -0.09
C ALA A 176 -3.13 -4.60 0.03
N ARG A 177 -4.43 -4.52 -0.22
CA ARG A 177 -5.31 -5.70 -0.21
C ARG A 177 -5.10 -6.55 -1.47
N GLY A 178 -5.12 -5.93 -2.65
CA GLY A 178 -4.87 -6.59 -3.93
C GLY A 178 -3.43 -6.43 -4.42
N CYS A 179 -2.98 -7.35 -5.28
CA CYS A 179 -1.67 -7.27 -5.94
C CYS A 179 -1.76 -7.54 -7.45
N VAL A 180 -1.13 -6.69 -8.25
CA VAL A 180 -0.96 -6.91 -9.69
C VAL A 180 0.53 -6.99 -9.98
N MET A 181 0.97 -8.10 -10.55
CA MET A 181 2.34 -8.25 -11.03
C MET A 181 2.42 -7.95 -12.52
N LEU A 182 3.26 -6.99 -12.88
CA LEU A 182 3.66 -6.74 -14.27
C LEU A 182 4.91 -7.59 -14.56
N ASP A 183 4.71 -8.67 -15.32
CA ASP A 183 5.74 -9.65 -15.64
C ASP A 183 6.40 -9.32 -16.97
N PHE A 184 7.62 -8.79 -16.92
CA PHE A 184 8.43 -8.46 -18.09
C PHE A 184 9.49 -9.51 -18.43
N ASP A 185 9.67 -10.50 -17.55
CA ASP A 185 10.76 -11.47 -17.60
C ASP A 185 10.41 -12.70 -18.45
N GLY A 186 9.14 -12.84 -18.81
CA GLY A 186 8.61 -14.02 -19.49
C GLY A 186 8.22 -15.11 -18.50
N GLN A 187 7.39 -16.04 -18.96
CA GLN A 187 6.77 -17.00 -18.07
C GLN A 187 6.42 -18.31 -18.77
N TYR A 188 6.59 -19.42 -18.06
CA TYR A 188 6.06 -20.71 -18.49
C TYR A 188 4.66 -20.91 -17.89
N VAL A 189 3.63 -20.75 -18.72
CA VAL A 189 2.23 -20.88 -18.32
C VAL A 189 1.71 -22.26 -18.72
N SER A 190 1.15 -23.00 -17.77
CA SER A 190 0.53 -24.31 -18.00
C SER A 190 -0.67 -24.50 -17.07
N GLY A 191 -1.56 -25.43 -17.39
CA GLY A 191 -2.76 -25.70 -16.57
C GLY A 191 -3.82 -24.58 -16.58
N THR A 192 -3.73 -23.64 -17.51
CA THR A 192 -4.69 -22.54 -17.66
C THR A 192 -5.56 -22.76 -18.91
N PRO A 193 -6.67 -22.02 -19.05
CA PRO A 193 -7.51 -22.06 -20.25
C PRO A 193 -6.83 -21.53 -21.52
N TRP A 194 -5.66 -20.88 -21.39
CA TRP A 194 -4.92 -20.32 -22.51
C TRP A 194 -4.36 -21.41 -23.43
N ASN A 195 -4.21 -21.09 -24.73
CA ASN A 195 -3.72 -22.03 -25.75
C ASN A 195 -4.47 -23.39 -25.71
N ASN A 196 -5.78 -23.32 -25.44
CA ASN A 196 -6.67 -24.48 -25.30
C ASN A 196 -6.17 -25.52 -24.27
N GLY A 197 -5.47 -25.09 -23.21
CA GLY A 197 -4.90 -25.97 -22.19
C GLY A 197 -3.46 -26.40 -22.45
N ASN A 198 -2.92 -26.15 -23.65
CA ASN A 198 -1.51 -26.42 -23.93
C ASN A 198 -0.61 -25.36 -23.27
N PRO A 199 0.62 -25.71 -22.87
CA PRO A 199 1.52 -24.75 -22.27
C PRO A 199 1.91 -23.63 -23.24
N ILE A 200 2.22 -22.45 -22.69
CA ILE A 200 2.81 -21.31 -23.39
C ILE A 200 4.14 -21.00 -22.71
N ASN A 201 5.23 -20.99 -23.48
CA ASN A 201 6.52 -20.49 -23.01
C ASN A 201 6.68 -19.06 -23.53
N ALA A 202 6.34 -18.08 -22.71
CA ALA A 202 6.37 -16.68 -23.07
C ALA A 202 7.79 -16.12 -22.97
N ALA A 203 8.28 -15.53 -24.05
CA ALA A 203 9.55 -14.82 -24.06
C ALA A 203 9.48 -13.55 -23.17
N PRO A 204 10.62 -13.08 -22.62
CA PRO A 204 10.71 -11.78 -21.98
C PRO A 204 10.27 -10.64 -22.91
N SER A 205 9.82 -9.53 -22.34
CA SER A 205 9.38 -8.33 -23.07
C SER A 205 10.47 -7.73 -23.96
N GLY A 206 11.74 -7.81 -23.52
CA GLY A 206 12.88 -7.15 -24.16
C GLY A 206 12.93 -5.63 -23.94
N MET A 207 12.14 -5.09 -23.01
CA MET A 207 12.11 -3.68 -22.65
C MET A 207 13.35 -3.29 -21.83
N THR A 208 13.76 -2.01 -21.92
CA THR A 208 14.80 -1.46 -21.05
C THR A 208 14.26 -1.13 -19.67
N ASP A 209 15.13 -1.04 -18.67
CA ASP A 209 14.78 -0.63 -17.30
C ASP A 209 13.97 0.68 -17.24
N ALA A 210 14.38 1.69 -18.02
CA ALA A 210 13.66 2.97 -18.09
C ALA A 210 12.25 2.83 -18.71
N ALA A 211 12.10 1.95 -19.70
CA ALA A 211 10.81 1.66 -20.32
C ALA A 211 9.90 0.83 -19.39
N ILE A 212 10.48 -0.12 -18.63
CA ILE A 212 9.76 -0.87 -17.58
C ILE A 212 9.27 0.08 -16.49
N GLN A 213 10.12 0.99 -16.02
CA GLN A 213 9.73 1.98 -15.02
C GLN A 213 8.59 2.88 -15.53
N GLU A 214 8.67 3.36 -16.77
CA GLU A 214 7.59 4.16 -17.37
C GLU A 214 6.27 3.41 -17.47
N PHE A 215 6.32 2.16 -17.94
CA PHE A 215 5.15 1.29 -18.02
C PHE A 215 4.53 1.11 -16.63
N TRP A 216 5.37 0.79 -15.63
CA TRP A 216 4.92 0.60 -14.26
C TRP A 216 4.33 1.87 -13.65
N GLU A 217 4.90 3.05 -13.94
CA GLU A 217 4.38 4.34 -13.46
C GLU A 217 2.98 4.61 -14.01
N LEU A 218 2.74 4.35 -15.30
CA LEU A 218 1.40 4.47 -15.93
C LEU A 218 0.39 3.56 -15.23
N VAL A 219 0.65 2.25 -15.18
CA VAL A 219 -0.31 1.30 -14.59
C VAL A 219 -0.49 1.56 -13.09
N SER A 220 0.57 1.99 -12.40
CA SER A 220 0.46 2.34 -10.98
C SER A 220 -0.40 3.56 -10.73
N GLU A 221 -0.46 4.50 -11.67
CA GLU A 221 -1.28 5.69 -11.57
C GLU A 221 -2.76 5.39 -11.85
N ASP A 222 -3.05 4.59 -12.89
CA ASP A 222 -4.43 4.14 -13.18
C ASP A 222 -5.08 3.44 -11.97
N TYR A 223 -4.27 2.67 -11.21
CA TYR A 223 -4.70 1.98 -9.99
C TYR A 223 -4.42 2.74 -8.69
N ARG A 224 -3.97 4.00 -8.75
CA ARG A 224 -3.69 4.87 -7.58
C ARG A 224 -4.89 5.12 -6.66
N PRO A 225 -6.14 5.08 -7.12
CA PRO A 225 -7.30 5.15 -6.22
C PRO A 225 -7.49 3.94 -5.28
N PHE A 226 -7.02 2.76 -5.68
CA PHE A 226 -7.45 1.49 -5.06
C PHE A 226 -6.45 0.90 -4.08
N SER A 227 -6.88 0.06 -3.13
CA SER A 227 -5.93 -0.73 -2.30
C SER A 227 -5.30 -1.86 -3.12
N MET A 228 -4.47 -1.47 -4.10
CA MET A 228 -3.81 -2.32 -5.08
C MET A 228 -2.31 -2.02 -5.09
N ASN A 229 -1.50 -3.06 -4.89
CA ASN A 229 -0.05 -3.00 -5.09
C ASN A 229 0.27 -3.43 -6.52
N VAL A 230 0.73 -2.51 -7.36
CA VAL A 230 1.29 -2.83 -8.68
C VAL A 230 2.78 -3.06 -8.48
N THR A 231 3.26 -4.25 -8.82
CA THR A 231 4.65 -4.67 -8.58
C THR A 231 5.29 -5.34 -9.78
N THR A 232 6.62 -5.31 -9.83
CA THR A 232 7.43 -6.12 -10.76
C THR A 232 8.13 -7.28 -10.04
N ASP A 233 7.87 -7.49 -8.75
CA ASP A 233 8.57 -8.47 -7.91
C ASP A 233 7.72 -9.73 -7.70
N GLU A 234 8.24 -10.85 -8.19
CA GLU A 234 7.67 -12.20 -8.08
C GLU A 234 7.50 -12.66 -6.61
N ALA A 235 8.44 -12.37 -5.73
CA ALA A 235 8.35 -12.72 -4.32
C ALA A 235 7.26 -11.91 -3.61
N VAL A 236 7.12 -10.63 -3.95
CA VAL A 236 6.01 -9.78 -3.47
C VAL A 236 4.70 -10.34 -3.97
N PHE A 237 4.54 -10.61 -5.27
CA PHE A 237 3.35 -11.25 -5.83
C PHE A 237 2.99 -12.55 -5.10
N ASN A 238 3.99 -13.40 -4.85
CA ASN A 238 3.79 -14.68 -4.20
C ASN A 238 3.40 -14.59 -2.72
N SER A 239 3.58 -13.44 -2.07
CA SER A 239 3.13 -13.20 -0.69
C SER A 239 1.62 -12.97 -0.56
N TYR A 240 0.92 -12.67 -1.66
CA TYR A 240 -0.53 -12.44 -1.66
C TYR A 240 -1.29 -13.74 -1.93
N PRO A 241 -2.50 -13.92 -1.37
CA PRO A 241 -3.39 -15.02 -1.74
C PRO A 241 -3.71 -15.01 -3.23
N LYS A 242 -3.84 -16.18 -3.86
CA LYS A 242 -4.17 -16.32 -5.29
C LYS A 242 -5.44 -15.59 -5.68
N THR A 243 -6.44 -15.60 -4.80
CA THR A 243 -7.73 -14.93 -4.99
C THR A 243 -7.69 -13.42 -4.80
N MET A 244 -6.52 -12.84 -4.56
CA MET A 244 -6.31 -11.40 -4.34
C MET A 244 -5.11 -10.90 -5.13
N ARG A 245 -4.70 -11.64 -6.17
CA ARG A 245 -3.57 -11.27 -7.01
C ARG A 245 -3.82 -11.59 -8.48
N MET A 246 -3.23 -10.80 -9.36
CA MET A 246 -3.26 -11.02 -10.80
C MET A 246 -1.87 -10.84 -11.39
N ARG A 247 -1.47 -11.75 -12.28
CA ARG A 247 -0.28 -11.58 -13.11
C ARG A 247 -0.69 -11.11 -14.49
N CYS A 248 -0.12 -9.99 -14.92
CA CYS A 248 -0.18 -9.53 -16.29
C CYS A 248 1.17 -9.84 -16.97
N ILE A 249 1.18 -10.68 -17.99
CA ILE A 249 2.40 -11.05 -18.72
C ILE A 249 2.60 -10.12 -19.91
N ILE A 250 3.69 -9.35 -19.90
CA ILE A 250 4.09 -8.45 -20.98
C ILE A 250 5.12 -9.17 -21.86
N THR A 251 4.74 -9.54 -23.08
CA THR A 251 5.58 -10.40 -23.93
C THR A 251 5.33 -10.16 -25.41
N PRO A 252 6.33 -10.32 -26.30
CA PRO A 252 6.06 -10.41 -27.74
C PRO A 252 5.37 -11.73 -28.14
N THR A 253 5.25 -12.71 -27.23
CA THR A 253 4.65 -14.03 -27.48
C THR A 253 3.13 -13.93 -27.50
N ASN A 254 2.53 -13.98 -28.69
CA ASN A 254 1.08 -13.77 -28.85
C ASN A 254 0.24 -15.04 -28.96
N THR A 255 0.76 -16.20 -28.54
CA THR A 255 0.06 -17.50 -28.65
C THR A 255 -1.30 -17.51 -27.96
N ALA A 256 -1.47 -16.77 -26.86
CA ALA A 256 -2.73 -16.70 -26.13
C ALA A 256 -3.86 -15.99 -26.93
N ALA A 257 -3.53 -14.98 -27.74
CA ALA A 257 -4.46 -14.32 -28.67
C ALA A 257 -3.71 -13.65 -29.84
N PRO A 258 -3.44 -14.38 -30.94
CA PRO A 258 -2.70 -13.84 -32.07
C PRO A 258 -3.38 -12.62 -32.70
N GLY A 259 -2.64 -11.53 -32.85
CA GLY A 259 -3.12 -10.28 -33.46
C GLY A 259 -3.74 -9.27 -32.49
N ALA A 260 -3.95 -9.64 -31.23
CA ALA A 260 -4.47 -8.72 -30.20
C ALA A 260 -3.37 -7.84 -29.59
N GLY A 261 -3.79 -6.76 -28.93
CA GLY A 261 -2.96 -5.93 -28.05
C GLY A 261 -2.81 -6.53 -26.65
N GLY A 262 -3.87 -7.17 -26.16
CA GLY A 262 -3.91 -7.92 -24.91
C GLY A 262 -5.08 -8.92 -24.89
N VAL A 263 -5.15 -9.74 -23.84
CA VAL A 263 -6.33 -10.58 -23.57
C VAL A 263 -6.42 -10.98 -22.09
N ALA A 264 -7.62 -10.94 -21.54
CA ALA A 264 -7.96 -11.38 -20.19
C ALA A 264 -9.28 -12.16 -20.14
N TYR A 265 -9.39 -13.06 -19.16
CA TYR A 265 -10.70 -13.59 -18.75
C TYR A 265 -11.36 -12.61 -17.79
N LEU A 266 -12.65 -12.36 -18.00
CA LEU A 266 -13.37 -11.45 -17.12
C LEU A 266 -13.52 -12.08 -15.73
N THR A 267 -13.42 -11.25 -14.68
CA THR A 267 -13.58 -11.65 -13.26
C THR A 267 -12.50 -12.60 -12.72
N SER A 268 -11.39 -12.82 -13.45
CA SER A 268 -10.35 -13.78 -13.06
C SER A 268 -9.48 -13.35 -11.87
N PHE A 269 -9.57 -12.10 -11.41
CA PHE A 269 -8.75 -11.59 -10.29
C PHE A 269 -8.95 -12.39 -8.99
N ASN A 270 -10.15 -12.93 -8.76
CA ASN A 270 -10.47 -13.71 -7.57
C ASN A 270 -10.42 -15.23 -7.78
N TRP A 271 -9.84 -15.70 -8.88
CA TRP A 271 -9.65 -17.13 -9.12
C TRP A 271 -8.49 -17.67 -8.29
N ASN A 272 -8.54 -18.96 -7.96
CA ASN A 272 -7.55 -19.61 -7.09
C ASN A 272 -6.49 -20.39 -7.88
N ASP A 273 -6.20 -20.00 -9.12
CA ASP A 273 -5.39 -20.80 -10.06
C ASP A 273 -4.26 -20.02 -10.77
N ASP A 274 -4.05 -18.74 -10.43
CA ASP A 274 -3.05 -17.85 -11.06
C ASP A 274 -3.16 -17.75 -12.60
N THR A 275 -4.35 -17.97 -13.18
CA THR A 275 -4.57 -17.72 -14.62
C THR A 275 -4.23 -16.26 -14.95
N PRO A 276 -3.20 -15.99 -15.77
CA PRO A 276 -2.75 -14.62 -16.02
C PRO A 276 -3.62 -13.92 -17.06
N CYS A 277 -3.54 -12.59 -17.11
CA CYS A 277 -3.86 -11.82 -18.30
C CYS A 277 -2.59 -11.52 -19.11
N TRP A 278 -2.75 -11.11 -20.37
CA TRP A 278 -1.66 -11.00 -21.33
C TRP A 278 -1.66 -9.66 -22.03
N VAL A 279 -0.47 -9.10 -22.24
CA VAL A 279 -0.24 -7.93 -23.08
C VAL A 279 0.87 -8.25 -24.08
N PHE A 280 0.57 -8.02 -25.36
CA PHE A 280 1.46 -8.37 -26.47
C PHE A 280 2.28 -7.19 -27.02
N MET A 281 2.11 -6.03 -26.42
CA MET A 281 2.74 -4.77 -26.81
C MET A 281 3.82 -4.37 -25.80
N THR A 282 5.06 -4.24 -26.26
CA THR A 282 6.25 -4.02 -25.40
C THR A 282 6.75 -2.57 -25.46
N SER A 283 5.82 -1.62 -25.59
CA SER A 283 6.09 -0.17 -25.49
C SER A 283 5.40 0.42 -24.27
N PRO A 284 6.00 1.38 -23.54
CA PRO A 284 5.44 1.89 -22.29
C PRO A 284 3.99 2.37 -22.37
N LYS A 285 3.66 3.32 -23.27
CA LYS A 285 2.28 3.84 -23.38
C LYS A 285 1.30 2.76 -23.85
N ALA A 286 1.46 2.21 -25.06
CA ALA A 286 0.47 1.27 -25.59
C ALA A 286 0.36 -0.02 -24.77
N GLY A 287 1.48 -0.53 -24.25
CA GLY A 287 1.49 -1.71 -23.40
C GLY A 287 0.93 -1.43 -22.01
N GLY A 288 1.23 -0.26 -21.42
CA GLY A 288 0.70 0.17 -20.13
C GLY A 288 -0.82 0.31 -20.16
N GLU A 289 -1.36 1.02 -21.16
CA GLU A 289 -2.80 1.12 -21.39
C GLU A 289 -3.46 -0.26 -21.52
N ALA A 290 -2.84 -1.15 -22.29
CA ALA A 290 -3.35 -2.51 -22.44
C ALA A 290 -3.27 -3.29 -21.13
N ALA A 291 -2.21 -3.15 -20.33
CA ALA A 291 -2.13 -3.81 -19.04
C ALA A 291 -3.23 -3.33 -18.09
N SER A 292 -3.47 -2.02 -18.02
CA SER A 292 -4.55 -1.48 -17.20
C SER A 292 -5.92 -1.96 -17.65
N HIS A 293 -6.17 -1.99 -18.97
CA HIS A 293 -7.37 -2.55 -19.60
C HIS A 293 -7.57 -4.03 -19.27
N GLU A 294 -6.57 -4.86 -19.49
CA GLU A 294 -6.67 -6.31 -19.26
C GLU A 294 -6.83 -6.65 -17.78
N VAL A 295 -6.14 -5.93 -16.89
CA VAL A 295 -6.36 -6.06 -15.44
C VAL A 295 -7.77 -5.60 -15.06
N GLY A 296 -8.30 -4.55 -15.70
CA GLY A 296 -9.68 -4.08 -15.52
C GLY A 296 -10.71 -5.16 -15.86
N HIS A 297 -10.50 -5.92 -16.93
CA HIS A 297 -11.30 -7.12 -17.23
C HIS A 297 -11.25 -8.17 -16.12
N THR A 298 -10.06 -8.43 -15.55
CA THR A 298 -9.96 -9.39 -14.44
C THR A 298 -10.77 -8.95 -13.21
N LEU A 299 -11.03 -7.63 -13.08
CA LEU A 299 -11.89 -7.00 -12.08
C LEU A 299 -13.34 -6.79 -12.58
N GLY A 300 -13.72 -7.39 -13.72
CA GLY A 300 -15.11 -7.47 -14.18
C GLY A 300 -15.61 -6.27 -14.99
N LEU A 301 -14.71 -5.40 -15.44
CA LEU A 301 -15.06 -4.31 -16.35
C LEU A 301 -15.27 -4.85 -17.78
N SER A 302 -16.17 -4.21 -18.54
CA SER A 302 -16.46 -4.50 -19.95
C SER A 302 -15.91 -3.39 -20.83
N HIS A 303 -15.81 -3.61 -22.14
CA HIS A 303 -15.27 -2.61 -23.06
C HIS A 303 -16.11 -1.32 -23.07
N ASP A 304 -15.44 -0.18 -23.07
CA ASP A 304 -16.01 1.14 -23.37
C ASP A 304 -15.96 1.36 -24.88
N GLY A 305 -17.10 1.15 -25.56
CA GLY A 305 -17.28 1.36 -27.00
C GLY A 305 -18.33 2.42 -27.33
N ARG A 306 -18.71 2.56 -28.60
CA ARG A 306 -19.84 3.40 -29.04
C ARG A 306 -20.88 2.63 -29.83
N LEU A 307 -22.13 3.06 -29.72
CA LEU A 307 -23.25 2.62 -30.56
C LEU A 307 -23.26 3.32 -31.92
N ASN A 308 -22.74 4.55 -31.99
CA ASN A 308 -22.66 5.35 -33.21
C ASN A 308 -21.42 6.28 -33.24
N PRO A 309 -20.48 6.10 -34.17
CA PRO A 309 -20.33 4.91 -35.01
C PRO A 309 -20.23 3.65 -34.14
N LYS A 310 -20.71 2.51 -34.65
CA LYS A 310 -20.64 1.25 -33.89
C LYS A 310 -19.18 0.79 -33.82
N GLU A 311 -18.63 0.77 -32.62
CA GLU A 311 -17.29 0.28 -32.32
C GLU A 311 -17.25 -0.34 -30.92
N GLU A 312 -16.46 -1.39 -30.76
CA GLU A 312 -16.33 -2.11 -29.49
C GLU A 312 -15.45 -1.36 -28.49
N TYR A 313 -14.43 -0.66 -29.00
CA TYR A 313 -13.45 0.08 -28.20
C TYR A 313 -13.41 1.52 -28.69
N TYR A 314 -13.72 2.46 -27.81
CA TYR A 314 -13.68 3.88 -28.12
C TYR A 314 -12.23 4.36 -28.07
N ASP A 315 -11.67 4.68 -29.23
CA ASP A 315 -10.27 5.14 -29.37
C ASP A 315 -10.11 6.67 -29.30
N ALA A 316 -11.23 7.39 -29.24
CA ALA A 316 -11.33 8.85 -29.21
C ALA A 316 -10.52 9.60 -30.28
N ARG A 317 -10.00 8.94 -31.34
CA ARG A 317 -9.16 9.60 -32.35
C ARG A 317 -9.94 10.63 -33.16
N SER A 318 -11.23 10.41 -33.32
CA SER A 318 -12.15 11.34 -33.99
C SER A 318 -12.68 12.46 -33.07
N SER A 319 -12.42 12.42 -31.76
CA SER A 319 -12.85 13.49 -30.84
C SER A 319 -11.81 14.60 -30.74
N ALA A 320 -12.29 15.83 -30.50
CA ALA A 320 -11.44 17.00 -30.36
C ALA A 320 -10.66 17.04 -29.04
N GLY A 321 -11.06 16.24 -28.04
CA GLY A 321 -10.48 16.22 -26.70
C GLY A 321 -9.17 15.43 -26.56
N ASN A 322 -8.53 15.56 -25.39
CA ASN A 322 -7.26 14.90 -25.05
C ASN A 322 -7.44 13.63 -24.18
N TRP A 323 -8.65 13.05 -24.19
CA TRP A 323 -9.06 11.99 -23.28
C TRP A 323 -9.65 10.77 -24.00
N ALA A 324 -9.46 9.58 -23.41
CA ALA A 324 -10.11 8.32 -23.79
C ALA A 324 -10.37 7.45 -22.55
N PRO A 325 -11.38 6.55 -22.58
CA PRO A 325 -11.56 5.59 -21.49
C PRO A 325 -10.53 4.46 -21.52
N ILE A 326 -10.08 3.99 -20.33
CA ILE A 326 -9.13 2.87 -20.17
C ILE A 326 -9.72 1.58 -20.75
N MET A 327 -11.00 1.28 -20.49
CA MET A 327 -11.67 0.12 -21.08
C MET A 327 -12.03 0.31 -22.57
N GLY A 328 -11.64 1.44 -23.17
CA GLY A 328 -11.64 1.67 -24.62
C GLY A 328 -10.25 1.43 -25.21
N ALA A 329 -9.79 2.32 -26.08
CA ALA A 329 -8.47 2.26 -26.69
C ALA A 329 -7.67 3.56 -26.44
N GLY A 330 -7.14 3.70 -25.22
CA GLY A 330 -6.46 4.90 -24.70
C GLY A 330 -5.13 5.27 -25.36
N TYR A 331 -4.59 4.44 -26.26
CA TYR A 331 -3.23 4.57 -26.83
C TYR A 331 -2.91 5.93 -27.46
N TYR A 332 -3.92 6.65 -27.92
CA TYR A 332 -3.79 7.86 -28.73
C TYR A 332 -3.99 9.15 -27.95
N LYS A 333 -4.33 9.06 -26.67
CA LYS A 333 -4.66 10.21 -25.84
C LYS A 333 -3.70 10.33 -24.65
N PRO A 334 -3.33 11.56 -24.26
CA PRO A 334 -2.44 11.78 -23.13
C PRO A 334 -3.11 11.51 -21.79
N VAL A 335 -4.43 11.69 -21.68
CA VAL A 335 -5.22 11.43 -20.47
C VAL A 335 -6.14 10.24 -20.71
N THR A 336 -6.17 9.32 -19.76
CA THR A 336 -6.96 8.09 -19.82
C THR A 336 -7.58 7.85 -18.47
N HIS A 337 -8.89 7.59 -18.42
CA HIS A 337 -9.58 7.38 -17.14
C HIS A 337 -10.46 6.14 -17.15
N TRP A 338 -10.75 5.63 -15.95
CA TRP A 338 -11.93 4.80 -15.71
C TRP A 338 -13.19 5.56 -16.12
N SER A 339 -14.22 4.84 -16.59
CA SER A 339 -15.42 5.46 -17.15
C SER A 339 -16.69 5.11 -16.39
N ARG A 340 -17.71 5.91 -16.67
CA ARG A 340 -19.13 5.54 -16.45
C ARG A 340 -20.00 5.71 -17.69
N GLY A 341 -19.37 5.75 -18.87
CA GLY A 341 -20.04 5.88 -20.16
C GLY A 341 -20.62 7.29 -20.41
N GLU A 342 -19.97 8.35 -19.93
CA GLU A 342 -20.46 9.74 -20.07
C GLU A 342 -20.23 10.35 -21.46
N TYR A 343 -19.44 9.68 -22.28
CA TYR A 343 -19.12 10.12 -23.63
C TYR A 343 -20.25 9.80 -24.61
N ALA A 344 -20.27 10.52 -25.74
CA ALA A 344 -21.39 10.42 -26.67
C ALA A 344 -21.54 9.00 -27.25
N SER A 345 -22.79 8.51 -27.21
CA SER A 345 -23.18 7.19 -27.73
C SER A 345 -22.46 6.01 -27.10
N ALA A 346 -22.07 6.08 -25.82
CA ALA A 346 -21.46 4.95 -25.12
C ALA A 346 -22.26 3.64 -25.28
N SER A 347 -21.56 2.54 -25.55
CA SER A 347 -22.16 1.20 -25.73
C SER A 347 -22.54 0.53 -24.41
N GLN A 348 -21.97 0.99 -23.30
CA GLN A 348 -22.28 0.59 -21.94
C GLN A 348 -22.12 1.80 -21.00
N THR A 349 -22.59 1.65 -19.75
CA THR A 349 -22.55 2.70 -18.70
C THR A 349 -22.20 2.10 -17.32
N GLN A 350 -21.25 1.16 -17.29
CA GLN A 350 -20.77 0.55 -16.03
C GLN A 350 -20.11 1.62 -15.15
N ASP A 351 -20.39 1.60 -13.85
CA ASP A 351 -19.63 2.40 -12.89
C ASP A 351 -18.34 1.65 -12.55
N ASP A 352 -17.28 1.88 -13.32
CA ASP A 352 -16.00 1.20 -13.19
C ASP A 352 -15.41 1.30 -11.77
N LEU A 353 -15.46 2.51 -11.19
CA LEU A 353 -14.93 2.78 -9.86
C LEU A 353 -15.71 2.01 -8.80
N ALA A 354 -17.04 1.94 -8.89
CA ALA A 354 -17.87 1.17 -7.97
C ALA A 354 -17.67 -0.35 -8.12
N ILE A 355 -17.44 -0.85 -9.33
CA ILE A 355 -17.18 -2.28 -9.58
C ILE A 355 -15.85 -2.69 -8.94
N MET A 356 -14.77 -1.94 -9.19
CA MET A 356 -13.43 -2.26 -8.68
C MET A 356 -13.31 -2.06 -7.16
N SER A 357 -13.93 -1.01 -6.62
CA SER A 357 -13.94 -0.74 -5.17
C SER A 357 -14.93 -1.60 -4.39
N GLY A 358 -15.83 -2.30 -5.08
CA GLY A 358 -16.83 -3.18 -4.48
C GLY A 358 -16.24 -4.38 -3.74
N ALA A 359 -17.09 -5.06 -2.96
CA ALA A 359 -16.67 -6.19 -2.11
C ALA A 359 -16.22 -7.43 -2.91
N THR A 360 -16.58 -7.53 -4.20
CA THR A 360 -16.37 -8.73 -5.04
C THR A 360 -14.92 -9.18 -5.14
N TYR A 361 -13.97 -8.24 -5.23
CA TYR A 361 -12.54 -8.52 -5.37
C TYR A 361 -11.75 -8.16 -4.12
N ASN A 362 -12.43 -7.64 -3.10
CA ASN A 362 -11.83 -7.29 -1.82
C ASN A 362 -10.65 -6.30 -1.92
N VAL A 363 -10.64 -5.47 -2.97
CA VAL A 363 -9.64 -4.42 -3.23
C VAL A 363 -10.05 -3.15 -2.48
N GLY A 364 -11.16 -2.52 -2.84
CA GLY A 364 -11.59 -1.26 -2.23
C GLY A 364 -10.72 -0.06 -2.59
N TYR A 365 -11.06 1.13 -2.10
CA TYR A 365 -10.22 2.32 -2.21
C TYR A 365 -9.01 2.26 -1.27
N ARG A 366 -7.98 3.08 -1.54
CA ARG A 366 -6.97 3.45 -0.55
C ARG A 366 -7.65 4.16 0.63
N ASN A 367 -6.96 4.21 1.76
CA ASN A 367 -7.40 5.05 2.86
C ASN A 367 -7.13 6.52 2.51
N ASP A 368 -8.07 7.38 2.84
CA ASP A 368 -7.93 8.84 2.80
C ASP A 368 -6.70 9.26 3.63
N ASP A 369 -5.82 10.08 3.03
CA ASP A 369 -4.55 10.52 3.61
C ASP A 369 -4.62 11.92 4.22
N HIS A 370 -5.64 12.71 3.87
CA HIS A 370 -5.88 14.02 4.45
C HIS A 370 -7.32 14.14 4.95
N SER A 371 -7.88 15.36 4.98
CA SER A 371 -9.20 15.59 5.53
C SER A 371 -9.97 16.53 4.64
N ASN A 372 -11.23 16.18 4.40
CA ASN A 372 -12.23 16.93 3.64
C ASN A 372 -12.78 18.15 4.39
N SER A 373 -12.04 18.66 5.38
CA SER A 373 -12.48 19.80 6.18
C SER A 373 -11.33 20.69 6.65
N ILE A 374 -11.63 21.99 6.75
CA ILE A 374 -10.76 23.00 7.37
C ILE A 374 -10.35 22.60 8.80
N SER A 375 -11.25 21.98 9.57
CA SER A 375 -10.97 21.55 10.94
C SER A 375 -9.94 20.42 11.04
N GLY A 376 -9.86 19.57 10.02
CA GLY A 376 -8.90 18.46 9.95
C GLY A 376 -7.72 18.75 9.04
N ALA A 377 -7.57 19.99 8.55
CA ALA A 377 -6.60 20.31 7.51
C ALA A 377 -5.16 20.00 7.92
N THR A 378 -4.41 19.38 7.01
CA THR A 378 -3.00 19.03 7.20
C THR A 378 -2.13 20.27 7.05
N ASN A 379 -1.22 20.54 7.98
CA ASN A 379 -0.31 21.67 7.81
C ASN A 379 0.67 21.42 6.66
N LEU A 380 0.83 22.39 5.75
CA LEU A 380 1.93 22.34 4.78
C LEU A 380 3.27 22.34 5.52
N ALA A 381 4.16 21.44 5.13
CA ALA A 381 5.53 21.41 5.62
C ALA A 381 6.22 22.72 5.23
N ARG A 382 6.98 23.33 6.14
CA ARG A 382 7.58 24.66 5.93
C ARG A 382 9.07 24.65 6.22
N ASN A 383 9.85 25.28 5.34
CA ASN A 383 11.24 25.63 5.54
C ASN A 383 11.48 27.09 5.10
N GLY A 384 11.52 28.01 6.08
CA GLY A 384 11.52 29.45 5.82
C GLY A 384 10.28 29.86 5.03
N ASN A 385 10.49 30.50 3.88
CA ASN A 385 9.40 30.85 2.97
C ASN A 385 8.94 29.68 2.09
N SER A 386 9.72 28.60 1.98
CA SER A 386 9.32 27.44 1.18
C SER A 386 8.28 26.61 1.92
N VAL A 387 7.27 26.14 1.19
CA VAL A 387 6.28 25.18 1.70
C VAL A 387 6.14 23.98 0.76
N SER A 388 5.77 22.83 1.32
CA SER A 388 5.49 21.63 0.55
C SER A 388 4.38 20.77 1.18
N GLY A 389 3.73 19.97 0.35
CA GLY A 389 2.72 18.98 0.70
C GLY A 389 2.60 17.95 -0.43
N ALA A 390 1.91 16.85 -0.19
CA ALA A 390 1.61 15.84 -1.20
C ALA A 390 0.51 14.94 -0.63
N GLY A 391 -0.27 14.32 -1.51
CA GLY A 391 -1.35 13.42 -1.14
C GLY A 391 -1.89 12.67 -2.37
N ILE A 392 -3.01 11.99 -2.18
CA ILE A 392 -3.70 11.23 -3.22
C ILE A 392 -5.19 11.55 -3.15
N ILE A 393 -5.76 12.04 -4.26
CA ILE A 393 -7.21 12.08 -4.42
C ILE A 393 -7.66 10.69 -4.85
N GLU A 394 -8.21 9.89 -3.93
CA GLU A 394 -8.46 8.46 -4.13
C GLU A 394 -9.91 8.14 -4.52
N ARG A 395 -10.83 9.10 -4.43
CA ARG A 395 -12.23 8.99 -4.91
C ARG A 395 -12.80 10.36 -5.29
N THR A 396 -13.85 10.40 -6.09
CA THR A 396 -14.45 11.64 -6.60
C THR A 396 -14.93 12.59 -5.50
N SER A 397 -15.27 12.07 -4.32
CA SER A 397 -15.70 12.88 -3.18
C SER A 397 -14.56 13.35 -2.28
N ASP A 398 -13.32 12.93 -2.59
CA ASP A 398 -12.17 13.25 -1.77
C ASP A 398 -11.68 14.67 -2.02
N GLN A 399 -11.39 15.36 -0.92
CA GLN A 399 -11.00 16.75 -0.92
C GLN A 399 -9.94 16.95 0.15
N ASP A 400 -8.74 17.33 -0.25
CA ASP A 400 -7.64 17.44 0.69
C ASP A 400 -7.44 18.87 1.13
N TYR A 401 -7.74 19.15 2.40
CA TYR A 401 -7.48 20.44 2.99
C TYR A 401 -6.09 20.52 3.61
N PHE A 402 -5.34 21.54 3.20
CA PHE A 402 -4.06 21.91 3.77
C PHE A 402 -4.13 23.29 4.42
N ALA A 403 -3.47 23.47 5.56
CA ALA A 403 -3.36 24.74 6.26
C ALA A 403 -1.97 25.36 6.10
N PHE A 404 -1.92 26.69 5.97
CA PHE A 404 -0.69 27.45 6.06
C PHE A 404 -0.93 28.84 6.64
N SER A 405 0.10 29.41 7.28
CA SER A 405 0.09 30.78 7.78
C SER A 405 1.09 31.65 7.01
N THR A 406 0.81 32.95 6.91
CA THR A 406 1.68 33.93 6.27
C THR A 406 1.79 35.23 7.08
N SER A 407 2.92 35.94 6.97
CA SER A 407 3.09 37.32 7.45
C SER A 407 2.35 38.35 6.60
N GLY A 408 1.73 37.91 5.50
CA GLY A 408 1.21 38.76 4.44
C GLY A 408 2.22 38.95 3.31
N GLY A 409 1.71 39.22 2.12
CA GLY A 409 2.46 39.30 0.86
C GLY A 409 2.03 38.24 -0.15
N THR A 410 2.83 38.10 -1.22
CA THR A 410 2.54 37.16 -2.30
C THR A 410 2.81 35.72 -1.89
N VAL A 411 1.76 34.91 -1.91
CA VAL A 411 1.82 33.44 -1.86
C VAL A 411 1.81 32.91 -3.28
N SER A 412 2.72 31.97 -3.58
CA SER A 412 2.84 31.31 -4.87
C SER A 412 3.03 29.81 -4.67
N LEU A 413 2.07 29.00 -5.10
CA LEU A 413 2.11 27.54 -4.97
C LEU A 413 1.97 26.89 -6.35
N ASN A 414 2.76 25.85 -6.60
CA ASN A 414 2.61 24.91 -7.70
C ASN A 414 1.88 23.68 -7.18
N LEU A 415 0.81 23.29 -7.87
CA LEU A 415 0.02 22.11 -7.60
C LEU A 415 0.21 21.16 -8.78
N SER A 416 0.99 20.11 -8.57
CA SER A 416 1.47 19.25 -9.65
C SER A 416 1.02 17.82 -9.48
N THR A 417 0.48 17.22 -10.53
CA THR A 417 0.33 15.77 -10.65
C THR A 417 1.69 15.11 -10.96
N VAL A 418 1.71 13.81 -11.19
CA VAL A 418 2.90 13.09 -11.65
C VAL A 418 3.42 13.64 -12.99
N SER A 419 4.72 13.52 -13.23
CA SER A 419 5.39 14.14 -14.38
C SER A 419 5.04 13.53 -15.74
N ARG A 420 4.50 12.31 -15.76
CA ARG A 420 4.00 11.62 -16.95
C ARG A 420 2.88 10.66 -16.55
N HIS A 421 1.96 10.41 -17.49
CA HIS A 421 0.82 9.50 -17.32
C HIS A 421 -0.01 9.82 -16.07
N GLY A 422 -0.24 11.10 -15.81
CA GLY A 422 -1.10 11.53 -14.70
C GLY A 422 -2.56 11.44 -15.08
N ASP A 423 -3.38 11.01 -14.13
CA ASP A 423 -4.83 10.90 -14.31
C ASP A 423 -5.56 12.04 -13.58
N LEU A 424 -5.03 12.54 -12.48
CA LEU A 424 -5.60 13.65 -11.73
C LEU A 424 -5.44 14.98 -12.47
N ASP A 425 -6.55 15.60 -12.87
CA ASP A 425 -6.64 17.01 -13.23
C ASP A 425 -6.94 17.85 -11.98
N ILE A 426 -5.96 18.63 -11.53
CA ILE A 426 -6.00 19.28 -10.22
C ILE A 426 -6.74 20.62 -10.27
N VAL A 427 -7.71 20.80 -9.37
CA VAL A 427 -8.22 22.12 -8.97
C VAL A 427 -7.80 22.47 -7.55
N GLY A 428 -7.22 23.66 -7.39
CA GLY A 428 -6.91 24.25 -6.09
C GLY A 428 -7.94 25.30 -5.68
N ARG A 429 -8.47 25.26 -4.46
CA ARG A 429 -9.36 26.31 -3.93
C ARG A 429 -8.79 26.89 -2.65
N LEU A 430 -8.66 28.21 -2.59
CA LEU A 430 -8.07 28.91 -1.44
C LEU A 430 -9.18 29.50 -0.56
N PHE A 431 -9.06 29.34 0.75
CA PHE A 431 -10.03 29.79 1.74
C PHE A 431 -9.38 30.62 2.86
N THR A 432 -10.16 31.54 3.42
CA THR A 432 -9.82 32.25 4.66
C THR A 432 -9.97 31.34 5.88
N SER A 433 -9.53 31.82 7.05
CA SER A 433 -9.74 31.12 8.32
C SER A 433 -11.19 30.96 8.76
N THR A 434 -12.11 31.72 8.17
CA THR A 434 -13.55 31.60 8.41
C THR A 434 -14.25 30.69 7.40
N GLY A 435 -13.50 30.07 6.48
CA GLY A 435 -14.03 29.23 5.41
C GLY A 435 -14.60 29.99 4.22
N ALA A 436 -14.33 31.30 4.08
CA ALA A 436 -14.73 32.04 2.89
C ALA A 436 -13.76 31.74 1.74
N GLN A 437 -14.27 31.31 0.58
CA GLN A 437 -13.44 31.03 -0.59
C GLN A 437 -12.91 32.34 -1.20
N ILE A 438 -11.59 32.40 -1.41
CA ILE A 438 -10.85 33.51 -2.00
C ILE A 438 -10.76 33.33 -3.52
N GLY A 439 -10.49 32.10 -3.98
CA GLY A 439 -10.31 31.82 -5.40
C GLY A 439 -10.25 30.34 -5.72
N THR A 440 -10.44 30.04 -7.01
CA THR A 440 -10.30 28.71 -7.62
C THR A 440 -9.22 28.81 -8.69
N PHE A 441 -8.32 27.83 -8.71
CA PHE A 441 -7.14 27.78 -9.55
C PHE A 441 -7.15 26.47 -10.33
N ASP A 442 -7.32 26.57 -11.64
CA ASP A 442 -7.53 25.48 -12.57
C ASP A 442 -7.02 25.96 -13.94
N THR A 443 -6.20 25.17 -14.62
CA THR A 443 -5.57 25.51 -15.90
C THR A 443 -6.35 24.99 -17.11
N GLN A 444 -7.55 24.45 -16.90
CA GLN A 444 -8.51 24.00 -17.91
C GLN A 444 -7.89 22.94 -18.83
N GLY A 445 -7.68 21.73 -18.31
CA GLY A 445 -7.21 20.57 -19.09
C GLY A 445 -5.70 20.39 -19.13
N SER A 446 -4.95 21.23 -18.42
CA SER A 446 -3.60 20.89 -17.98
C SER A 446 -3.70 20.29 -16.59
N LEU A 447 -3.23 19.06 -16.42
CA LEU A 447 -3.42 18.32 -15.18
C LEU A 447 -2.81 18.99 -13.93
N SER A 448 -1.82 19.86 -14.14
CA SER A 448 -1.20 20.68 -13.08
C SER A 448 -1.60 22.14 -13.18
N THR A 449 -1.65 22.81 -12.04
CA THR A 449 -2.04 24.22 -11.92
C THR A 449 -1.12 25.00 -10.97
N THR A 450 -1.25 26.32 -10.98
CA THR A 450 -0.51 27.20 -10.07
C THR A 450 -1.48 28.16 -9.40
N LEU A 451 -1.19 28.46 -8.14
CA LEU A 451 -1.90 29.42 -7.33
C LEU A 451 -0.96 30.58 -7.04
N SER A 452 -1.42 31.81 -7.30
CA SER A 452 -0.74 33.02 -6.86
C SER A 452 -1.75 34.01 -6.31
N ALA A 453 -1.54 34.45 -5.06
CA ALA A 453 -2.43 35.38 -4.38
C ALA A 453 -1.65 36.28 -3.43
N ASN A 454 -2.01 37.57 -3.38
CA ASN A 454 -1.50 38.47 -2.36
C ASN A 454 -2.43 38.43 -1.16
N LEU A 455 -1.92 37.95 -0.03
CA LEU A 455 -2.70 37.68 1.18
C LEU A 455 -2.28 38.62 2.31
N GLY A 456 -3.22 38.92 3.21
CA GLY A 456 -2.91 39.56 4.48
C GLY A 456 -2.20 38.60 5.44
N ALA A 457 -1.67 39.12 6.54
CA ALA A 457 -1.16 38.26 7.61
C ALA A 457 -2.30 37.41 8.18
N GLY A 458 -2.10 36.10 8.30
CA GLY A 458 -3.15 35.21 8.77
C GLY A 458 -2.94 33.75 8.43
N THR A 459 -3.94 32.94 8.77
CA THR A 459 -4.01 31.52 8.42
C THR A 459 -5.02 31.33 7.29
N TYR A 460 -4.64 30.50 6.33
CA TYR A 460 -5.39 30.20 5.12
C TYR A 460 -5.40 28.69 4.88
N TYR A 461 -6.38 28.24 4.09
CA TYR A 461 -6.58 26.84 3.79
C TYR A 461 -6.61 26.64 2.28
N LEU A 462 -5.86 25.66 1.79
CA LEU A 462 -5.85 25.22 0.40
C LEU A 462 -6.56 23.88 0.34
N GLN A 463 -7.65 23.80 -0.41
CA GLN A 463 -8.28 22.54 -0.79
C GLN A 463 -7.69 22.07 -2.13
N ILE A 464 -7.33 20.80 -2.22
CA ILE A 464 -7.01 20.07 -3.45
C ILE A 464 -8.15 19.11 -3.76
N ASP A 465 -8.51 18.98 -5.03
CA ASP A 465 -9.61 18.16 -5.52
C ASP A 465 -9.37 17.83 -7.00
N GLY A 466 -10.06 16.82 -7.52
CA GLY A 466 -10.12 16.52 -8.96
C GLY A 466 -11.11 17.44 -9.67
N THR A 467 -10.86 17.74 -10.96
CA THR A 467 -11.76 18.56 -11.78
C THR A 467 -12.09 17.92 -13.12
N SER A 468 -13.09 18.50 -13.78
CA SER A 468 -13.50 18.18 -15.15
C SER A 468 -12.81 19.10 -16.16
N TYR A 469 -12.64 18.62 -17.38
CA TYR A 469 -12.23 19.45 -18.52
C TYR A 469 -13.18 19.27 -19.70
N GLY A 470 -13.56 20.37 -20.36
CA GLY A 470 -14.42 20.33 -21.54
C GLY A 470 -15.80 19.71 -21.27
N ASN A 471 -16.42 19.13 -22.31
CA ASN A 471 -17.67 18.38 -22.16
C ASN A 471 -17.42 16.90 -22.50
N PRO A 472 -17.77 15.96 -21.59
CA PRO A 472 -17.59 14.51 -21.79
C PRO A 472 -18.15 13.98 -23.11
N THR A 473 -19.23 14.58 -23.62
CA THR A 473 -19.89 14.14 -24.85
C THR A 473 -19.19 14.61 -26.13
N THR A 474 -18.25 15.56 -26.05
CA THR A 474 -17.65 16.19 -27.23
C THR A 474 -16.12 16.19 -27.22
N ASP A 475 -15.52 16.73 -26.17
CA ASP A 475 -14.13 17.20 -26.19
C ASP A 475 -13.43 17.10 -24.83
N GLY A 476 -14.05 16.44 -23.85
CA GLY A 476 -13.64 16.49 -22.47
C GLY A 476 -13.92 15.21 -21.66
N TYR A 477 -13.89 15.38 -20.35
CA TYR A 477 -14.16 14.37 -19.31
C TYR A 477 -14.74 15.06 -18.07
N SER A 478 -15.46 14.28 -17.25
CA SER A 478 -15.99 14.76 -15.98
C SER A 478 -14.96 14.61 -14.86
N ASP A 479 -15.28 15.07 -13.66
CA ASP A 479 -14.47 14.85 -12.45
C ASP A 479 -14.46 13.39 -11.98
N TYR A 480 -15.34 12.54 -12.51
CA TYR A 480 -15.59 11.17 -12.02
C TYR A 480 -14.34 10.36 -11.70
N ALA A 481 -13.37 10.32 -12.62
CA ALA A 481 -12.14 9.55 -12.49
C ALA A 481 -10.88 10.41 -12.64
N SER A 482 -11.02 11.72 -12.41
CA SER A 482 -9.90 12.65 -12.24
C SER A 482 -9.30 12.44 -10.84
N LEU A 483 -8.57 11.35 -10.67
CA LEU A 483 -8.08 10.83 -9.39
C LEU A 483 -6.60 10.49 -9.51
N GLY A 484 -5.85 10.54 -8.40
CA GLY A 484 -4.43 10.20 -8.44
C GLY A 484 -3.56 11.03 -7.50
N THR A 485 -2.26 10.99 -7.76
CA THR A 485 -1.24 11.59 -6.91
C THR A 485 -1.08 13.08 -7.19
N PHE A 486 -0.92 13.89 -6.14
CA PHE A 486 -0.50 15.28 -6.28
C PHE A 486 0.65 15.67 -5.33
N SER A 487 1.28 16.79 -5.67
CA SER A 487 2.26 17.47 -4.84
C SER A 487 2.02 18.97 -4.83
N ILE A 488 2.34 19.59 -3.70
CA ILE A 488 2.28 21.01 -3.44
C ILE A 488 3.71 21.46 -3.19
N SER A 489 4.15 22.51 -3.87
CA SER A 489 5.41 23.18 -3.58
C SER A 489 5.27 24.68 -3.82
N GLY A 490 6.06 25.50 -3.14
CA GLY A 490 6.06 26.93 -3.46
C GLY A 490 6.55 27.80 -2.34
N THR A 491 6.19 29.07 -2.40
CA THR A 491 6.60 30.09 -1.45
C THR A 491 5.39 30.74 -0.77
N VAL A 492 5.45 30.79 0.55
CA VAL A 492 4.51 31.52 1.41
C VAL A 492 5.37 32.37 2.34
N PRO A 493 5.26 33.71 2.34
CA PRO A 493 6.00 34.58 3.24
C PRO A 493 5.81 34.09 4.68
N ALA A 494 6.90 33.67 5.31
CA ALA A 494 6.83 33.09 6.64
C ALA A 494 6.28 34.13 7.63
N PRO A 495 5.34 33.76 8.51
CA PRO A 495 4.98 34.62 9.64
C PRO A 495 6.26 35.10 10.33
N VAL A 496 6.37 36.39 10.59
CA VAL A 496 7.39 36.89 11.51
C VAL A 496 7.08 36.28 12.87
N SER A 497 7.77 35.20 13.23
CA SER A 497 7.56 34.58 14.53
C SER A 497 7.92 35.62 15.59
N SER A 498 6.99 35.95 16.48
CA SER A 498 7.39 36.41 17.80
C SER A 498 8.36 35.36 18.34
N GLY A 499 9.62 35.71 18.56
CA GLY A 499 10.63 34.76 19.01
C GLY A 499 10.14 34.00 20.25
N VAL A 500 10.37 32.69 20.27
CA VAL A 500 10.06 31.83 21.43
C VAL A 500 11.14 31.93 22.51
N ALA A 501 12.27 32.55 22.18
CA ALA A 501 13.24 33.11 23.11
C ALA A 501 13.53 34.57 22.74
N THR A 502 13.95 35.38 23.70
CA THR A 502 14.53 36.70 23.42
C THR A 502 15.86 36.81 24.13
N VAL A 503 16.92 37.18 23.41
CA VAL A 503 18.25 37.43 24.00
C VAL A 503 18.46 38.94 24.16
N TYR A 504 19.19 39.31 25.20
CA TYR A 504 19.43 40.68 25.60
C TYR A 504 20.92 40.93 25.82
N LYS A 505 21.36 42.11 25.38
CA LYS A 505 22.75 42.57 25.55
C LYS A 505 23.15 42.74 27.01
N ASP A 506 22.23 43.20 27.87
CA ASP A 506 22.52 43.48 29.27
C ASP A 506 21.74 42.53 30.21
N CYS A 507 22.16 42.43 31.47
CA CYS A 507 21.40 41.73 32.50
C CYS A 507 20.05 42.42 32.78
N ASN A 508 19.12 41.67 33.38
CA ASN A 508 17.75 42.04 33.72
C ASN A 508 16.86 42.34 32.50
N TYR A 509 17.14 41.68 31.37
CA TYR A 509 16.38 41.81 30.13
C TYR A 509 16.38 43.24 29.54
N THR A 510 17.51 43.94 29.68
CA THR A 510 17.70 45.31 29.16
C THR A 510 18.72 45.37 28.02
N GLY A 511 18.83 46.54 27.38
CA GLY A 511 19.69 46.72 26.21
C GLY A 511 19.03 46.27 24.91
N THR A 512 19.84 46.01 23.88
CA THR A 512 19.37 45.49 22.59
C THR A 512 18.70 44.13 22.80
N ALA A 513 17.44 44.01 22.37
CA ALA A 513 16.65 42.79 22.49
C ALA A 513 16.38 42.20 21.11
N VAL A 514 16.66 40.91 20.94
CA VAL A 514 16.43 40.20 19.67
C VAL A 514 15.63 38.94 19.94
N ALA A 515 14.44 38.88 19.34
CA ALA A 515 13.55 37.74 19.43
C ALA A 515 14.00 36.62 18.47
N LEU A 516 14.16 35.41 18.99
CA LEU A 516 14.63 34.24 18.27
C LEU A 516 13.53 33.17 18.19
N PRO A 517 13.06 32.82 16.98
CA PRO A 517 12.27 31.59 16.77
C PRO A 517 13.01 30.33 17.23
N ALA A 518 12.32 29.19 17.20
CA ALA A 518 13.00 27.91 17.28
C ALA A 518 13.89 27.72 16.04
N GLY A 519 15.13 27.30 16.24
CA GLY A 519 16.13 27.11 15.19
C GLY A 519 17.55 27.06 15.75
N ASP A 520 18.46 26.79 14.82
CA ASP A 520 19.90 26.71 15.05
C ASP A 520 20.56 28.00 14.56
N TYR A 521 21.34 28.65 15.43
CA TYR A 521 21.96 29.95 15.18
C TYR A 521 23.48 29.88 15.34
N THR A 522 24.19 29.80 14.22
CA THR A 522 25.64 30.03 14.15
C THR A 522 25.98 31.50 14.39
N LEU A 523 27.26 31.82 14.57
CA LEU A 523 27.72 33.21 14.74
C LEU A 523 27.23 34.10 13.59
N ALA A 524 27.35 33.66 12.34
CA ALA A 524 26.85 34.40 11.18
C ALA A 524 25.33 34.63 11.24
N ALA A 525 24.57 33.63 11.71
CA ALA A 525 23.12 33.74 11.85
C ALA A 525 22.70 34.71 12.97
N LEU A 526 23.46 34.77 14.07
CA LEU A 526 23.28 35.73 15.16
C LEU A 526 23.61 37.16 14.70
N GLN A 527 24.75 37.34 14.04
CA GLN A 527 25.18 38.65 13.51
C GLN A 527 24.21 39.22 12.48
N SER A 528 23.64 38.38 11.62
CA SER A 528 22.60 38.80 10.65
C SER A 528 21.34 39.37 11.32
N ARG A 529 21.14 39.08 12.62
CA ARG A 529 20.01 39.54 13.43
C ARG A 529 20.41 40.65 14.42
N GLY A 530 21.64 41.15 14.32
CA GLY A 530 22.15 42.23 15.17
C GLY A 530 22.67 41.79 16.55
N ILE A 531 22.87 40.48 16.76
CA ILE A 531 23.49 39.94 17.98
C ILE A 531 25.00 39.79 17.71
N LEU A 532 25.83 40.52 18.45
CA LEU A 532 27.29 40.45 18.30
C LEU A 532 27.87 39.19 18.96
N ASN A 533 29.10 38.83 18.59
CA ASN A 533 29.80 37.71 19.23
C ASN A 533 29.98 38.01 20.71
N ASP A 534 29.78 37.03 21.58
CA ASP A 534 30.06 37.16 23.01
C ASP A 534 29.34 38.36 23.63
N ASP A 535 28.06 38.58 23.28
CA ASP A 535 27.32 39.81 23.65
C ASP A 535 25.98 39.53 24.34
N ILE A 536 25.69 38.28 24.72
CA ILE A 536 24.44 37.88 25.39
C ILE A 536 24.68 37.86 26.90
N SER A 537 23.93 38.68 27.64
CA SER A 537 24.00 38.77 29.11
C SER A 537 22.73 38.29 29.84
N SER A 538 21.57 38.29 29.17
CA SER A 538 20.35 37.68 29.71
C SER A 538 19.41 37.19 28.60
N LEU A 539 18.45 36.31 28.94
CA LEU A 539 17.47 35.81 27.97
C LEU A 539 16.15 35.39 28.60
N THR A 540 15.06 35.53 27.85
CA THR A 540 13.75 34.95 28.17
C THR A 540 13.49 33.71 27.33
N VAL A 541 12.81 32.72 27.91
CA VAL A 541 12.40 31.48 27.24
C VAL A 541 10.91 31.26 27.47
N ASN A 542 10.14 31.14 26.39
CA ASN A 542 8.73 30.78 26.48
C ASN A 542 8.59 29.33 26.96
N GLY A 543 7.52 29.05 27.72
CA GLY A 543 7.24 27.70 28.22
C GLY A 543 7.19 26.66 27.08
N GLY A 544 7.78 25.49 27.30
CA GLY A 544 7.87 24.41 26.32
C GLY A 544 9.10 24.46 25.40
N TYR A 545 9.96 25.46 25.54
CA TYR A 545 11.22 25.62 24.79
C TYR A 545 12.43 25.61 25.71
N GLN A 546 13.60 25.34 25.14
CA GLN A 546 14.90 25.50 25.78
C GLN A 546 15.87 26.21 24.83
N VAL A 547 16.82 26.93 25.41
CA VAL A 547 17.93 27.57 24.71
C VAL A 547 19.23 26.89 25.12
N VAL A 548 20.00 26.40 24.17
CA VAL A 548 21.35 25.86 24.41
C VAL A 548 22.36 26.86 23.87
N LEU A 549 23.11 27.50 24.77
CA LEU A 549 24.21 28.39 24.42
C LEU A 549 25.50 27.56 24.25
N TYR A 550 26.34 27.94 23.29
CA TYR A 550 27.63 27.30 23.02
C TYR A 550 28.74 28.35 23.00
N GLU A 551 29.87 28.02 23.63
CA GLU A 551 31.03 28.90 23.76
C GLU A 551 31.72 29.15 22.41
N ASN A 552 31.67 28.19 21.49
CA ASN A 552 32.25 28.31 20.15
C ASN A 552 31.17 28.27 19.06
N ASP A 553 31.55 28.67 17.84
CA ASP A 553 30.66 28.61 16.67
C ASP A 553 30.32 27.15 16.28
N ASN A 554 29.27 27.00 15.49
CA ASN A 554 28.77 25.72 14.99
C ASN A 554 28.46 24.71 16.11
N PHE A 555 27.91 25.20 17.22
CA PHE A 555 27.39 24.40 18.33
C PHE A 555 28.45 23.52 19.01
N SER A 556 29.66 24.07 19.18
CA SER A 556 30.81 23.37 19.74
C SER A 556 31.33 24.05 21.02
N GLY A 557 32.27 23.41 21.72
CA GLY A 557 32.82 23.91 22.98
C GLY A 557 31.93 23.60 24.20
N ALA A 558 32.14 24.34 25.29
CA ALA A 558 31.27 24.25 26.45
C ALA A 558 29.85 24.69 26.07
N ALA A 559 28.84 24.10 26.72
CA ALA A 559 27.44 24.40 26.45
C ALA A 559 26.63 24.63 27.74
N LEU A 560 25.65 25.51 27.68
CA LEU A 560 24.71 25.80 28.75
C LEU A 560 23.27 25.67 28.22
N THR A 561 22.50 24.77 28.81
CA THR A 561 21.07 24.62 28.51
C THR A 561 20.21 25.38 29.51
N LEU A 562 19.33 26.23 29.01
CA LEU A 562 18.39 27.05 29.77
C LEU A 562 16.96 26.66 29.37
N THR A 563 16.24 26.06 30.32
CA THR A 563 14.83 25.63 30.15
C THR A 563 13.83 26.66 30.68
N ALA A 564 14.33 27.79 31.20
CA ALA A 564 13.55 28.92 31.70
C ALA A 564 14.32 30.23 31.49
N SER A 565 13.62 31.36 31.59
CA SER A 565 14.21 32.69 31.51
C SER A 565 15.30 32.89 32.57
N ASN A 566 16.42 33.51 32.19
CA ASN A 566 17.54 33.81 33.07
C ASN A 566 17.86 35.30 33.01
N SER A 567 17.67 35.99 34.14
CA SER A 567 17.83 37.43 34.23
C SER A 567 19.28 37.89 34.21
N CYS A 568 20.28 37.04 34.47
CA CYS A 568 21.67 37.45 34.38
C CYS A 568 22.63 36.24 34.32
N LEU A 569 23.39 36.13 33.23
CA LEU A 569 24.31 35.02 33.00
C LEU A 569 25.61 35.10 33.82
N VAL A 570 25.87 36.22 34.52
CA VAL A 570 27.04 36.43 35.39
C VAL A 570 27.10 35.41 36.54
N ASN A 571 25.97 35.15 37.20
CA ASN A 571 25.86 34.28 38.37
C ASN A 571 24.77 33.21 38.13
N ASN A 572 24.88 32.49 37.02
CA ASN A 572 23.88 31.53 36.60
C ASN A 572 23.62 30.45 37.69
N PRO A 573 22.37 30.29 38.18
CA PRO A 573 22.03 29.37 39.27
C PRO A 573 22.27 27.88 38.98
N LEU A 574 22.58 27.51 37.74
CA LEU A 574 22.79 26.13 37.30
C LEU A 574 24.19 25.56 37.64
N SER A 575 24.99 26.26 38.45
CA SER A 575 26.34 25.83 38.89
C SER A 575 27.36 25.57 37.75
N THR A 576 27.12 26.09 36.53
CA THR A 576 27.97 25.90 35.35
C THR A 576 28.93 27.08 35.08
N GLY A 577 29.19 27.93 36.07
CA GLY A 577 30.05 29.11 35.92
C GLY A 577 29.39 30.32 35.23
N ASN A 578 30.18 31.39 35.05
CA ASN A 578 29.74 32.64 34.42
C ASN A 578 29.66 32.47 32.89
N TRP A 579 28.48 32.76 32.32
CA TRP A 579 28.15 32.67 30.90
C TRP A 579 27.85 34.03 30.25
N ASN A 580 28.03 35.12 30.99
CA ASN A 580 27.91 36.47 30.47
C ASN A 580 28.90 36.67 29.33
N ASP A 581 28.42 37.17 28.20
CA ASP A 581 29.28 37.56 27.07
C ASP A 581 30.20 36.42 26.62
N LYS A 582 29.62 35.22 26.49
CA LYS A 582 30.38 33.99 26.19
C LYS A 582 29.80 33.13 25.07
N ALA A 583 28.58 33.42 24.63
CA ALA A 583 27.89 32.61 23.64
C ALA A 583 28.26 33.08 22.23
N THR A 584 28.89 32.18 21.46
CA THR A 584 29.23 32.41 20.04
C THR A 584 28.21 31.74 19.09
N SER A 585 27.51 30.68 19.54
CA SER A 585 26.37 30.10 18.82
C SER A 585 25.29 29.60 19.78
N LEU A 586 24.05 29.42 19.33
CA LEU A 586 22.98 28.89 20.17
C LEU A 586 21.93 28.08 19.39
N ARG A 587 21.22 27.21 20.09
CA ARG A 587 20.04 26.51 19.58
C ARG A 587 18.81 26.86 20.41
N VAL A 588 17.74 27.27 19.76
CA VAL A 588 16.41 27.42 20.37
C VAL A 588 15.58 26.24 19.90
N GLN A 589 15.20 25.35 20.80
CA GLN A 589 14.53 24.11 20.43
C GLN A 589 13.37 23.84 21.39
N PRO A 590 12.34 23.08 20.99
CA PRO A 590 11.38 22.55 21.95
C PRO A 590 12.15 21.87 23.08
N ALA A 591 11.79 22.17 24.34
CA ALA A 591 12.36 21.46 25.47
C ALA A 591 12.00 19.99 25.27
N ALA A 592 13.01 19.13 25.15
CA ALA A 592 12.78 17.71 24.94
C ALA A 592 11.98 17.20 26.15
N SER A 593 10.69 16.92 25.95
CA SER A 593 9.90 16.16 26.91
C SER A 593 10.23 14.67 26.76
N SER A 594 11.50 14.30 26.94
CA SER A 594 11.83 12.94 27.35
C SER A 594 11.39 12.79 28.81
N PHE A 595 10.08 12.77 29.04
CA PHE A 595 9.58 12.33 30.32
C PHE A 595 9.97 10.86 30.43
N SER A 596 10.92 10.56 31.29
CA SER A 596 11.22 9.21 31.74
C SER A 596 11.39 9.29 33.25
N VAL A 597 10.61 8.49 33.97
CA VAL A 597 10.75 8.34 35.42
C VAL A 597 10.99 6.87 35.71
N THR A 598 12.05 6.57 36.47
CA THR A 598 12.30 5.23 37.01
C THR A 598 11.89 5.21 38.47
N LEU A 599 11.03 4.27 38.83
CA LEU A 599 10.45 4.05 40.13
C LEU A 599 11.04 2.76 40.69
N GLN A 600 11.96 2.89 41.66
CA GLN A 600 12.54 1.74 42.35
C GLN A 600 11.46 1.05 43.19
N ALA A 601 11.36 -0.29 43.14
CA ALA A 601 10.34 -1.07 43.83
C ALA A 601 10.42 -0.89 45.35
N GLU A 602 11.62 -0.90 45.89
CA GLU A 602 11.93 -0.67 47.31
C GLU A 602 11.66 0.78 47.77
N ALA A 603 11.49 1.71 46.83
CA ALA A 603 11.19 3.12 47.11
C ALA A 603 9.69 3.47 46.99
N ALA A 604 8.81 2.47 46.93
CA ALA A 604 7.38 2.69 46.92
C ALA A 604 6.90 3.46 48.16
N SER A 605 6.00 4.42 47.96
CA SER A 605 5.38 5.21 49.04
C SER A 605 4.44 4.38 49.91
N VAL A 606 3.84 3.34 49.33
CA VAL A 606 3.00 2.35 50.03
C VAL A 606 3.43 0.96 49.57
N ASN A 607 3.64 0.07 50.53
CA ASN A 607 3.89 -1.35 50.29
C ASN A 607 2.91 -2.18 51.12
N ASN A 608 2.21 -3.09 50.47
CA ASN A 608 1.31 -4.05 51.12
C ASN A 608 1.67 -5.46 50.66
N GLY A 609 2.45 -6.17 51.49
CA GLY A 609 2.71 -7.60 51.37
C GLY A 609 4.08 -7.99 50.84
N MET A 610 4.79 -7.10 50.12
CA MET A 610 6.09 -7.44 49.53
C MET A 610 7.25 -7.19 50.50
N THR A 611 8.32 -7.98 50.40
CA THR A 611 9.53 -7.85 51.24
C THR A 611 10.74 -7.47 50.41
N ALA A 612 11.51 -6.48 50.87
CA ALA A 612 12.75 -6.06 50.20
C ALA A 612 13.88 -7.09 50.43
N GLU A 613 14.63 -7.41 49.40
CA GLU A 613 15.83 -8.26 49.46
C GLU A 613 16.94 -7.72 48.55
N THR A 614 18.18 -8.19 48.73
CA THR A 614 19.29 -7.80 47.86
C THR A 614 19.10 -8.36 46.46
N THR A 615 19.22 -7.51 45.44
CA THR A 615 19.11 -7.92 44.04
C THR A 615 20.46 -8.29 43.43
N THR A 616 20.47 -9.26 42.52
CA THR A 616 21.61 -9.54 41.64
C THR A 616 21.44 -8.95 40.23
N ASP A 617 20.43 -8.10 40.03
CA ASP A 617 20.25 -7.39 38.77
C ASP A 617 21.42 -6.43 38.49
N VAL A 618 21.50 -5.96 37.25
CA VAL A 618 22.43 -4.90 36.87
C VAL A 618 22.19 -3.66 37.76
N ASP A 619 23.28 -2.97 38.12
CA ASP A 619 23.33 -1.82 39.04
C ASP A 619 23.17 -2.14 40.56
N GLY A 620 22.84 -3.39 40.93
CA GLY A 620 22.71 -3.82 42.33
C GLY A 620 21.52 -3.17 43.07
N GLY A 621 21.60 -3.07 44.40
CA GLY A 621 20.55 -2.46 45.23
C GLY A 621 19.63 -3.48 45.91
N GLN A 622 18.34 -3.14 46.03
CA GLN A 622 17.30 -4.04 46.54
C GLN A 622 16.21 -4.24 45.49
N ASN A 623 15.53 -5.38 45.54
CA ASN A 623 14.27 -5.61 44.83
C ASN A 623 13.16 -5.93 45.83
N MET A 624 11.91 -5.88 45.38
CA MET A 624 10.77 -6.39 46.14
C MET A 624 10.48 -7.84 45.73
N GLY A 625 10.35 -8.72 46.71
CA GLY A 625 10.09 -10.15 46.54
C GLY A 625 9.09 -10.69 47.57
N TYR A 626 8.97 -12.02 47.64
CA TYR A 626 7.94 -12.73 48.43
C TYR A 626 6.51 -12.33 48.03
N VAL A 627 6.31 -12.06 46.74
CA VAL A 627 5.03 -11.54 46.23
C VAL A 627 3.98 -12.63 46.19
N ASP A 628 2.86 -12.39 46.88
CA ASP A 628 1.63 -13.17 46.84
C ASP A 628 0.51 -12.46 46.05
N ALA A 629 -0.51 -13.22 45.66
CA ALA A 629 -1.67 -12.64 44.98
C ALA A 629 -2.42 -11.68 45.91
N GLY A 630 -2.62 -10.44 45.47
CA GLY A 630 -3.22 -9.36 46.26
C GLY A 630 -2.24 -8.33 46.81
N ASP A 631 -0.93 -8.58 46.70
CA ASP A 631 0.09 -7.62 47.11
C ASP A 631 0.17 -6.44 46.15
N TYR A 632 0.56 -5.27 46.67
CA TYR A 632 0.68 -4.06 45.85
C TYR A 632 1.73 -3.06 46.34
N LEU A 633 2.20 -2.24 45.39
CA LEU A 633 3.08 -1.09 45.62
C LEU A 633 2.47 0.17 45.00
N VAL A 634 2.64 1.32 45.65
CA VAL A 634 2.18 2.63 45.13
C VAL A 634 3.27 3.68 45.26
N TRP A 635 3.48 4.47 44.20
CA TRP A 635 4.31 5.69 44.21
C TRP A 635 3.43 6.91 44.04
N ASN A 636 3.54 7.85 44.97
CA ASN A 636 2.72 9.06 44.97
C ASN A 636 3.39 10.18 44.16
N GLY A 637 2.58 11.06 43.59
CA GLY A 637 3.08 12.33 43.03
C GLY A 637 3.78 12.20 41.67
N ILE A 638 3.44 11.20 40.86
CA ILE A 638 4.00 11.04 39.52
C ILE A 638 3.42 12.10 38.59
N ASN A 639 4.22 13.11 38.26
CA ASN A 639 3.83 14.22 37.40
C ASN A 639 4.03 13.88 35.91
N VAL A 640 2.95 13.57 35.21
CA VAL A 640 2.91 13.35 33.76
C VAL A 640 2.70 14.71 33.06
N PRO A 641 3.71 15.25 32.35
CA PRO A 641 3.70 16.65 31.91
C PRO A 641 2.79 16.91 30.70
N THR A 642 2.40 15.87 29.95
CA THR A 642 1.65 16.00 28.70
C THR A 642 0.77 14.77 28.47
N THR A 643 -0.40 14.92 27.86
CA THR A 643 -1.19 13.77 27.41
C THR A 643 -0.49 13.06 26.26
N GLY A 644 -0.49 11.73 26.24
CA GLY A 644 0.05 10.97 25.12
C GLY A 644 0.26 9.48 25.41
N SER A 645 1.02 8.84 24.51
CA SER A 645 1.44 7.44 24.65
C SER A 645 2.70 7.34 25.52
N TYR A 646 2.71 6.38 26.43
CA TYR A 646 3.76 6.10 27.39
C TYR A 646 4.09 4.60 27.37
N LEU A 647 5.38 4.28 27.38
CA LEU A 647 5.89 2.93 27.58
C LEU A 647 6.15 2.72 29.07
N ILE A 648 5.50 1.71 29.65
CA ILE A 648 5.76 1.19 30.98
C ILE A 648 6.65 -0.05 30.85
N GLU A 649 7.73 -0.08 31.61
CA GLU A 649 8.72 -1.15 31.63
C GLU A 649 8.78 -1.73 33.05
N TYR A 650 8.57 -3.03 33.22
CA TYR A 650 8.69 -3.73 34.50
C TYR A 650 9.94 -4.60 34.50
N ARG A 651 10.90 -4.33 35.38
CA ARG A 651 12.09 -5.16 35.54
C ARG A 651 11.81 -6.26 36.56
N VAL A 652 11.63 -7.50 36.08
CA VAL A 652 11.07 -8.62 36.85
C VAL A 652 11.92 -9.88 36.76
N ALA A 653 11.80 -10.74 37.78
CA ALA A 653 12.39 -12.07 37.83
C ALA A 653 11.37 -13.08 38.38
N SER A 654 11.32 -14.29 37.82
CA SER A 654 10.40 -15.35 38.29
C SER A 654 10.86 -16.74 37.85
N PRO A 655 10.90 -17.75 38.74
CA PRO A 655 11.18 -19.13 38.33
C PRO A 655 10.08 -19.73 37.43
N SER A 656 8.82 -19.35 37.64
CA SER A 656 7.64 -20.01 37.04
C SER A 656 6.69 -19.07 36.28
N GLY A 657 7.00 -17.78 36.23
CA GLY A 657 6.13 -16.74 35.70
C GLY A 657 5.06 -16.27 36.69
N GLY A 658 4.28 -15.28 36.26
CA GLY A 658 3.21 -14.67 37.06
C GLY A 658 2.43 -13.64 36.26
N THR A 659 1.54 -12.89 36.93
CA THR A 659 0.76 -11.82 36.31
C THR A 659 0.77 -10.57 37.20
N ILE A 660 1.12 -9.46 36.57
CA ILE A 660 1.18 -8.12 37.17
C ILE A 660 0.18 -7.21 36.48
N SER A 661 -0.43 -6.28 37.20
CA SER A 661 -1.29 -5.24 36.64
C SER A 661 -0.88 -3.88 37.18
N SER A 662 -1.14 -2.82 36.42
CA SER A 662 -0.86 -1.44 36.84
C SER A 662 -2.06 -0.53 36.63
N ASP A 663 -2.10 0.54 37.42
CA ASP A 663 -3.18 1.51 37.42
C ASP A 663 -2.71 2.91 37.85
N LEU A 664 -3.59 3.89 37.67
CA LEU A 664 -3.49 5.20 38.30
C LEU A 664 -4.61 5.40 39.32
N ASN A 665 -4.24 6.01 40.43
CA ASN A 665 -5.14 6.44 41.51
C ASN A 665 -6.00 5.30 42.07
N ALA A 666 -5.37 4.19 42.46
CA ALA A 666 -5.99 3.04 43.12
C ALA A 666 -7.11 2.40 42.30
N GLY A 667 -6.85 2.19 41.01
CA GLY A 667 -7.75 1.52 40.08
C GLY A 667 -8.72 2.45 39.35
N ALA A 668 -8.67 3.77 39.57
CA ALA A 668 -9.51 4.72 38.85
C ALA A 668 -9.26 4.69 37.33
N LEU A 669 -8.01 4.44 36.92
CA LEU A 669 -7.66 4.08 35.55
C LEU A 669 -6.78 2.84 35.56
N GLN A 670 -7.33 1.70 35.11
CA GLN A 670 -6.59 0.45 35.01
C GLN A 670 -5.94 0.30 33.64
N PHE A 671 -4.67 -0.11 33.62
CA PHE A 671 -3.97 -0.45 32.39
C PHE A 671 -4.10 -1.93 32.04
N GLY A 672 -4.68 -2.76 32.93
CA GLY A 672 -4.91 -4.19 32.74
C GLY A 672 -3.67 -5.04 33.01
N ASN A 673 -3.78 -6.35 32.75
CA ASN A 673 -2.77 -7.34 33.11
C ASN A 673 -1.57 -7.38 32.13
N SER A 674 -0.44 -7.86 32.62
CA SER A 674 0.80 -8.15 31.90
C SER A 674 1.36 -9.47 32.43
N ALA A 675 1.72 -10.36 31.51
CA ALA A 675 2.33 -11.65 31.86
C ALA A 675 3.81 -11.45 32.21
N ILE A 676 4.23 -12.00 33.34
CA ILE A 676 5.64 -12.15 33.71
C ILE A 676 6.08 -13.54 33.24
N PRO A 677 7.08 -13.63 32.34
CA PRO A 677 7.58 -14.93 31.89
C PRO A 677 8.39 -15.64 32.99
N ALA A 678 8.53 -16.96 32.88
CA ALA A 678 9.53 -17.68 33.65
C ALA A 678 10.93 -17.27 33.16
N THR A 679 11.70 -16.63 34.01
CA THR A 679 13.06 -16.14 33.72
C THR A 679 14.15 -17.15 34.08
N GLY A 680 13.79 -18.25 34.75
CA GLY A 680 14.72 -19.32 35.13
C GLY A 680 15.23 -19.23 36.57
N GLY A 681 14.87 -18.20 37.34
CA GLY A 681 15.21 -18.09 38.76
C GLY A 681 14.72 -16.79 39.40
N TRP A 682 14.75 -16.73 40.74
CA TRP A 682 14.31 -15.57 41.54
C TRP A 682 15.13 -14.30 41.33
N GLN A 683 16.33 -14.45 40.76
CA GLN A 683 17.31 -13.38 40.58
C GLN A 683 17.82 -13.37 39.12
N THR A 684 17.06 -13.96 38.19
CA THR A 684 17.31 -13.89 36.75
C THR A 684 16.33 -12.90 36.14
N TRP A 685 16.83 -11.80 35.59
CA TRP A 685 16.03 -10.60 35.35
C TRP A 685 15.74 -10.36 33.86
N THR A 686 14.49 -10.00 33.55
CA THR A 686 14.05 -9.53 32.23
C THR A 686 13.19 -8.28 32.37
N THR A 687 12.92 -7.60 31.25
CA THR A 687 12.08 -6.40 31.23
C THR A 687 10.82 -6.65 30.41
N VAL A 688 9.65 -6.54 31.05
CA VAL A 688 8.34 -6.65 30.41
C VAL A 688 7.86 -5.26 30.01
N LEU A 689 7.39 -5.10 28.78
CA LEU A 689 7.02 -3.82 28.18
C LEU A 689 5.50 -3.69 28.02
N LYS A 690 4.95 -2.49 28.22
CA LYS A 690 3.54 -2.19 27.99
C LYS A 690 3.33 -0.75 27.56
N THR A 691 2.72 -0.52 26.41
CA THR A 691 2.34 0.83 25.96
C THR A 691 0.94 1.18 26.46
N VAL A 692 0.76 2.38 26.98
CA VAL A 692 -0.51 2.91 27.50
C VAL A 692 -0.70 4.37 27.10
N THR A 693 -1.94 4.87 27.16
CA THR A 693 -2.23 6.30 27.01
C THR A 693 -2.48 6.91 28.40
N ILE A 694 -1.78 8.01 28.71
CA ILE A 694 -1.93 8.73 29.97
C ILE A 694 -2.18 10.20 29.68
N ASN A 695 -3.14 10.81 30.38
CA ASN A 695 -3.41 12.24 30.30
C ASN A 695 -2.42 13.04 31.15
N ALA A 696 -2.11 14.28 30.76
CA ALA A 696 -1.31 15.18 31.58
C ALA A 696 -1.93 15.33 32.99
N GLY A 697 -1.12 15.32 34.03
CA GLY A 697 -1.58 15.39 35.42
C GLY A 697 -0.61 14.75 36.41
N THR A 698 -0.90 14.90 37.69
CA THR A 698 -0.16 14.22 38.76
C THR A 698 -0.98 13.06 39.31
N TYR A 699 -0.38 11.88 39.42
CA TYR A 699 -1.08 10.64 39.78
C TYR A 699 -0.34 9.86 40.86
N ASN A 700 -1.06 8.97 41.53
CA ASN A 700 -0.45 7.86 42.26
C ASN A 700 -0.39 6.66 41.32
N PHE A 701 0.80 6.13 41.04
CA PHE A 701 0.99 4.98 40.16
C PHE A 701 1.02 3.71 41.00
N GLY A 702 0.17 2.73 40.65
CA GLY A 702 0.03 1.45 41.37
C GLY A 702 0.50 0.26 40.55
N ILE A 703 1.09 -0.73 41.23
CA ILE A 703 1.20 -2.11 40.72
C ILE A 703 0.51 -3.07 41.68
N TYR A 704 -0.22 -4.01 41.11
CA TYR A 704 -1.00 -5.01 41.83
C TYR A 704 -0.69 -6.42 41.30
N ALA A 705 -0.41 -7.33 42.22
CA ALA A 705 -0.09 -8.72 41.93
C ALA A 705 -1.37 -9.55 41.72
N GLN A 706 -1.66 -9.89 40.47
CA GLN A 706 -2.78 -10.77 40.12
C GLN A 706 -2.48 -12.22 40.49
N THR A 707 -1.21 -12.62 40.40
CA THR A 707 -0.69 -13.87 40.93
C THR A 707 0.62 -13.59 41.67
N GLY A 708 0.99 -14.42 42.64
CA GLY A 708 2.31 -14.36 43.26
C GLY A 708 3.42 -14.99 42.40
N GLY A 709 4.61 -15.17 42.98
CA GLY A 709 5.68 -15.99 42.41
C GLY A 709 6.72 -15.25 41.58
N TRP A 710 6.91 -13.95 41.79
CA TRP A 710 7.86 -13.13 41.04
C TRP A 710 8.44 -12.02 41.93
N ASN A 711 9.56 -11.46 41.48
CA ASN A 711 10.26 -10.32 42.06
C ASN A 711 10.18 -9.12 41.09
N LEU A 712 10.18 -7.90 41.63
CA LEU A 712 10.20 -6.64 40.88
C LEU A 712 11.33 -5.75 41.39
N ASN A 713 12.19 -5.29 40.47
CA ASN A 713 13.30 -4.40 40.77
C ASN A 713 12.88 -2.94 40.61
N TRP A 714 12.40 -2.56 39.43
CA TRP A 714 11.94 -1.20 39.15
C TRP A 714 10.87 -1.17 38.08
N VAL A 715 10.15 -0.04 38.02
CA VAL A 715 9.24 0.32 36.93
C VAL A 715 9.73 1.60 36.26
N ARG A 716 9.78 1.64 34.93
CA ARG A 716 10.09 2.86 34.18
C ARG A 716 8.91 3.29 33.35
N ILE A 717 8.58 4.58 33.37
CA ILE A 717 7.52 5.17 32.57
C ILE A 717 8.17 6.21 31.65
N THR A 718 8.14 5.95 30.35
CA THR A 718 8.80 6.78 29.33
C THR A 718 7.78 7.27 28.30
N LYS A 719 7.70 8.58 28.07
CA LYS A 719 6.87 9.13 26.99
C LYS A 719 7.42 8.68 25.64
N THR A 720 6.58 8.08 24.82
CA THR A 720 6.95 7.75 23.44
C THR A 720 6.74 9.00 22.58
N GLY A 721 7.76 9.43 21.82
CA GLY A 721 7.59 10.48 20.82
C GLY A 721 6.55 10.08 19.77
N ALA A 722 6.11 11.02 18.92
CA ALA A 722 5.22 10.74 17.79
C ALA A 722 5.94 9.84 16.76
N ALA A 723 6.13 8.57 17.12
CA ALA A 723 6.38 7.47 16.22
C ALA A 723 5.00 6.96 15.77
N ARG A 724 4.95 6.68 14.46
CA ARG A 724 3.78 6.23 13.71
C ARG A 724 3.01 5.16 14.48
N LEU A 725 1.69 5.29 14.48
CA LEU A 725 0.73 4.31 14.96
C LEU A 725 1.07 2.93 14.36
N ALA A 726 1.69 2.06 15.16
CA ALA A 726 1.59 0.63 14.95
C ALA A 726 0.23 0.23 15.53
N GLY A 727 -0.75 0.12 14.64
CA GLY A 727 -2.07 -0.43 14.96
C GLY A 727 -1.91 -1.85 15.49
N SER A 728 -2.61 -2.12 16.59
CA SER A 728 -2.73 -3.44 17.18
C SER A 728 -3.48 -4.36 16.23
N GLU A 729 -2.78 -5.34 15.66
CA GLU A 729 -3.38 -6.60 15.27
C GLU A 729 -2.82 -7.71 16.17
N THR A 730 -3.74 -8.47 16.75
CA THR A 730 -3.47 -9.71 17.45
C THR A 730 -2.88 -10.73 16.49
N ALA A 731 -1.56 -10.76 16.36
CA ALA A 731 -0.84 -11.84 15.70
C ALA A 731 -0.29 -12.81 16.76
N SER A 732 -0.81 -14.03 16.72
CA SER A 732 -0.19 -15.19 17.35
C SER A 732 1.30 -15.24 16.98
N VAL A 733 2.15 -15.52 17.97
CA VAL A 733 3.60 -15.64 17.81
C VAL A 733 3.93 -16.77 16.82
N ALA A 734 3.97 -16.44 15.53
CA ALA A 734 4.72 -17.19 14.55
C ALA A 734 6.17 -16.73 14.69
N GLN A 735 7.02 -17.64 15.16
CA GLN A 735 8.45 -17.49 15.23
C GLN A 735 8.98 -16.89 13.92
N ALA A 736 9.65 -15.73 14.00
CA ALA A 736 10.29 -15.11 12.85
C ALA A 736 11.17 -16.16 12.16
N ALA A 737 11.00 -16.33 10.85
CA ALA A 737 11.81 -17.25 10.07
C ALA A 737 13.28 -16.83 10.19
N PRO A 738 14.21 -17.79 10.37
CA PRO A 738 15.62 -17.48 10.48
C PRO A 738 16.13 -16.73 9.25
N THR A 739 16.94 -15.72 9.50
CA THR A 739 17.60 -14.92 8.48
C THR A 739 18.80 -15.69 7.94
N LEU A 740 18.69 -16.15 6.70
CA LEU A 740 19.79 -16.70 5.92
C LEU A 740 20.16 -15.68 4.83
N GLU A 741 21.41 -15.28 4.71
CA GLU A 741 21.94 -14.36 3.70
C GLU A 741 23.13 -15.01 2.98
N ILE A 742 23.29 -14.71 1.69
CA ILE A 742 24.45 -15.17 0.90
C ILE A 742 25.11 -14.02 0.13
N TYR A 743 26.44 -13.97 0.14
CA TYR A 743 27.20 -12.91 -0.51
C TYR A 743 28.66 -13.31 -0.80
N PRO A 744 29.34 -12.71 -1.80
CA PRO A 744 28.76 -11.82 -2.80
C PRO A 744 27.80 -12.59 -3.71
N ASN A 745 26.82 -11.89 -4.29
CA ASN A 745 25.96 -12.44 -5.32
C ASN A 745 25.75 -11.32 -6.36
N PRO A 746 26.34 -11.40 -7.57
CA PRO A 746 27.05 -12.55 -8.15
C PRO A 746 28.36 -12.96 -7.45
N VAL A 747 28.75 -14.23 -7.57
CA VAL A 747 29.94 -14.84 -6.93
C VAL A 747 30.90 -15.43 -7.95
N THR A 748 32.19 -15.18 -7.80
CA THR A 748 33.21 -15.83 -8.66
C THR A 748 33.68 -17.15 -8.06
N ASP A 749 34.26 -17.16 -6.86
CA ASP A 749 34.92 -18.37 -6.33
C ASP A 749 34.39 -18.81 -4.96
N GLN A 750 34.01 -17.85 -4.11
CA GLN A 750 33.58 -18.13 -2.74
C GLN A 750 32.28 -17.42 -2.38
N LEU A 751 31.26 -18.20 -2.04
CA LEU A 751 29.97 -17.74 -1.56
C LEU A 751 29.94 -17.81 -0.03
N ARG A 752 29.77 -16.68 0.64
CA ARG A 752 29.64 -16.60 2.10
C ARG A 752 28.19 -16.75 2.51
N ILE A 753 27.98 -17.39 3.65
CA ILE A 753 26.67 -17.56 4.29
C ILE A 753 26.71 -16.82 5.62
N ARG A 754 25.74 -15.93 5.82
CA ARG A 754 25.45 -15.33 7.13
C ARG A 754 24.10 -15.83 7.59
N ALA A 755 24.07 -16.37 8.81
CA ALA A 755 22.85 -16.81 9.45
C ALA A 755 22.82 -16.30 10.90
N ASP A 756 21.63 -16.09 11.42
CA ASP A 756 21.38 -15.83 12.85
C ASP A 756 21.59 -17.09 13.73
N GLN A 757 21.58 -18.27 13.12
CA GLN A 757 21.82 -19.56 13.76
C GLN A 757 23.25 -20.06 13.57
N SER A 758 23.75 -20.86 14.52
CA SER A 758 25.05 -21.53 14.41
C SER A 758 25.08 -22.45 13.20
N LEU A 759 26.09 -22.32 12.34
CA LEU A 759 26.28 -23.19 11.18
C LEU A 759 27.04 -24.48 11.55
N VAL A 760 27.45 -24.67 12.80
CA VAL A 760 28.19 -25.87 13.23
C VAL A 760 27.33 -27.12 13.00
N GLY A 761 27.83 -28.07 12.20
CA GLY A 761 27.10 -29.27 11.81
C GLY A 761 26.10 -29.10 10.66
N SER A 762 26.08 -27.94 9.98
CA SER A 762 25.22 -27.70 8.82
C SER A 762 25.75 -28.32 7.52
N GLU A 763 24.82 -28.73 6.66
CA GLU A 763 25.08 -29.30 5.32
C GLU A 763 24.43 -28.43 4.25
N TYR A 764 25.03 -28.38 3.05
CA TYR A 764 24.47 -27.68 1.91
C TYR A 764 24.36 -28.56 0.66
N GLN A 765 23.43 -28.20 -0.20
CA GLN A 765 23.31 -28.64 -1.59
C GLN A 765 23.17 -27.42 -2.49
N ILE A 766 23.87 -27.40 -3.62
CA ILE A 766 23.71 -26.42 -4.69
C ILE A 766 23.01 -27.13 -5.83
N LEU A 767 21.88 -26.58 -6.27
CA LEU A 767 21.06 -27.10 -7.34
C LEU A 767 21.18 -26.20 -8.57
N ASP A 768 21.25 -26.78 -9.76
CA ASP A 768 21.14 -26.03 -11.02
C ASP A 768 19.68 -25.59 -11.29
N ALA A 769 19.46 -24.87 -12.41
CA ALA A 769 18.14 -24.36 -12.79
C ALA A 769 17.07 -25.45 -13.03
N TRP A 770 17.46 -26.72 -13.15
CA TRP A 770 16.58 -27.87 -13.34
C TRP A 770 16.37 -28.67 -12.05
N GLY A 771 16.90 -28.19 -10.91
CA GLY A 771 16.78 -28.84 -9.61
C GLY A 771 17.73 -30.02 -9.40
N LYS A 772 18.76 -30.18 -10.24
CA LYS A 772 19.77 -31.23 -10.05
C LYS A 772 20.87 -30.75 -9.11
N VAL A 773 21.24 -31.56 -8.12
CA VAL A 773 22.35 -31.27 -7.21
C VAL A 773 23.67 -31.31 -7.98
N VAL A 774 24.38 -30.17 -8.02
CA VAL A 774 25.66 -29.98 -8.70
C VAL A 774 26.83 -29.82 -7.73
N ALA A 775 26.58 -29.48 -6.46
CA ALA A 775 27.58 -29.49 -5.40
C ALA A 775 26.92 -29.73 -4.04
N SER A 776 27.65 -30.30 -3.08
CA SER A 776 27.19 -30.52 -1.70
C SER A 776 28.36 -30.63 -0.73
N GLY A 777 28.14 -30.31 0.55
CA GLY A 777 29.19 -30.41 1.57
C GLY A 777 28.76 -29.81 2.91
N SER A 778 29.72 -29.55 3.80
CA SER A 778 29.46 -28.84 5.06
C SER A 778 29.50 -27.32 4.89
N ALA A 779 28.58 -26.62 5.53
CA ALA A 779 28.52 -25.16 5.56
C ALA A 779 29.01 -24.56 6.90
N ALA A 780 29.64 -25.37 7.76
CA ALA A 780 30.06 -24.96 9.11
C ALA A 780 31.04 -23.78 9.16
N ALA A 781 31.80 -23.56 8.09
CA ALA A 781 32.72 -22.43 7.98
C ALA A 781 32.05 -21.13 7.46
N GLY A 782 30.75 -21.14 7.13
CA GLY A 782 30.05 -20.01 6.55
C GLY A 782 30.60 -19.56 5.19
N GLN A 783 31.38 -20.42 4.51
CA GLN A 783 32.00 -20.15 3.22
C GLN A 783 31.91 -21.41 2.34
N LEU A 784 31.40 -21.26 1.12
CA LEU A 784 31.25 -22.31 0.12
C LEU A 784 32.16 -22.02 -1.08
N ASN A 785 32.98 -22.99 -1.48
CA ASN A 785 33.74 -22.89 -2.72
C ASN A 785 32.83 -23.26 -3.90
N VAL A 786 32.62 -22.30 -4.80
CA VAL A 786 31.78 -22.41 -5.99
C VAL A 786 32.56 -22.22 -7.28
N ALA A 787 33.89 -22.12 -7.22
CA ALA A 787 34.75 -21.86 -8.39
C ALA A 787 34.60 -22.90 -9.52
N ALA A 788 34.26 -24.15 -9.17
CA ALA A 788 34.07 -25.24 -10.13
C ALA A 788 32.71 -25.23 -10.84
N LEU A 789 31.76 -24.39 -10.39
CA LEU A 789 30.47 -24.23 -11.05
C LEU A 789 30.66 -23.42 -12.34
N GLN A 790 29.97 -23.85 -13.40
CA GLN A 790 29.94 -23.07 -14.65
C GLN A 790 29.14 -21.78 -14.44
N PRO A 791 29.35 -20.74 -15.26
CA PRO A 791 28.54 -19.52 -15.16
C PRO A 791 27.05 -19.84 -15.28
N GLY A 792 26.23 -19.33 -14.37
CA GLY A 792 24.80 -19.66 -14.32
C GLY A 792 24.10 -19.36 -13.01
N MET A 793 22.79 -19.62 -12.99
CA MET A 793 21.93 -19.46 -11.82
C MET A 793 21.87 -20.76 -11.01
N TYR A 794 22.09 -20.65 -9.71
CA TYR A 794 22.11 -21.78 -8.79
C TYR A 794 21.24 -21.51 -7.56
N THR A 795 20.68 -22.57 -6.99
CA THR A 795 19.92 -22.53 -5.73
C THR A 795 20.72 -23.20 -4.63
N LEU A 796 21.04 -22.47 -3.56
CA LEU A 796 21.56 -23.01 -2.31
C LEU A 796 20.41 -23.52 -1.45
N ARG A 797 20.46 -24.81 -1.11
CA ARG A 797 19.66 -25.46 -0.07
C ARG A 797 20.57 -25.74 1.12
N LEU A 798 20.22 -25.21 2.29
CA LEU A 798 20.98 -25.39 3.53
C LEU A 798 20.16 -26.22 4.52
N VAL A 799 20.81 -27.13 5.24
CA VAL A 799 20.21 -27.95 6.30
C VAL A 799 20.95 -27.66 7.60
N ILE A 800 20.24 -27.19 8.62
CA ILE A 800 20.76 -26.92 9.96
C ILE A 800 19.96 -27.80 10.93
N GLU A 801 20.65 -28.61 11.75
CA GLU A 801 20.03 -29.53 12.72
C GLU A 801 18.94 -30.44 12.10
N GLY A 802 19.17 -30.94 10.87
CA GLY A 802 18.23 -31.81 10.15
C GLY A 802 17.01 -31.10 9.55
N LYS A 803 16.90 -29.77 9.70
CA LYS A 803 15.82 -28.95 9.10
C LYS A 803 16.32 -28.19 7.89
N VAL A 804 15.57 -28.27 6.79
CA VAL A 804 15.84 -27.52 5.55
C VAL A 804 15.50 -26.05 5.79
N GLN A 805 16.48 -25.18 5.61
CA GLN A 805 16.32 -23.73 5.68
C GLN A 805 15.75 -23.17 4.36
N PRO A 806 15.17 -21.95 4.36
CA PRO A 806 14.74 -21.29 3.14
C PRO A 806 15.86 -21.24 2.08
N THR A 807 15.57 -21.68 0.86
CA THR A 807 16.57 -21.72 -0.22
C THR A 807 16.97 -20.33 -0.68
N LYS A 808 18.24 -20.12 -1.03
CA LYS A 808 18.74 -18.83 -1.58
C LYS A 808 19.33 -19.01 -2.97
N ARG A 809 19.02 -18.10 -3.90
CA ARG A 809 19.56 -18.14 -5.26
C ARG A 809 20.79 -17.25 -5.41
N PHE A 810 21.78 -17.70 -6.16
CA PHE A 810 22.95 -16.91 -6.53
C PHE A 810 23.38 -17.12 -7.97
N VAL A 811 24.06 -16.12 -8.52
CA VAL A 811 24.65 -16.11 -9.86
C VAL A 811 26.14 -16.38 -9.75
N LYS A 812 26.64 -17.35 -10.51
CA LYS A 812 28.05 -17.76 -10.58
C LYS A 812 28.75 -17.26 -11.84
#